data_AF-A0A3B8UM83-F1
#
_entry.id   AF-A0A3B8UM83-F1
#
_cell.length_a   1.000
_cell.length_b   1.000
_cell.length_c   1.000
_cell.angle_alpha   90.00
_cell.angle_beta   90.00
_cell.angle_gamma   90.00
#
_symmetry.space_group_name_H-M   'P 1'
#
loop_
_entity.id
_entity.type
_entity.pdbx_description
1 polymer ?
#
loop_
_entity_poly.entity_id
_entity_poly.type
_entity_poly.pdbx_seq_one_letter_code
_entity_poly.pdbx_strand_id
1 'polypeptide(L)'
;MKRNKYKDYLWYTALAVFIICVIEGIFFYHNVDNPFLKVTLNIQNAIKAYKIDPDIKQKEAIAYMQATGGGILSGIITYVYCIAVIVAPFCTIGALAVLIRKTASYVRGLFSQRNKKRVLVIGEGKYKFPLIDALTKDCRVTVVESTILSDDKKLKYINKGVKFVQKYQDMHIESVIKMLDICKFRDVFLCDDNSIENIECLNAFTKSFEKNINASENKEYLQIHLCCNDNSMAELIRQYYDKIDTRTFDLDIVDVNKMAVNKMYKEHPVYTANKGDDYDVHIGIIGFGEFGQSALIQGLNMSVLSAESTICIDVFDKDMESIIGSFMKNFSVDVLKGLKFIKEDIYEGKSIEYYELKFPFDTIPDQFGIDGKVCLRFFNTDARTLQFNSIFKRCNDDKLFTYLIVAMSDTHSMSNTLIELKQLLYNKGDSCINIPIVVRAKENNDFANIYGEKNLFTINRNKDIFSYASITNRDIVNDAKIFNHRYNMLYEIISRYKADKNIVVDDKFMLSEDIEERLKKDSIELKENKKISEEIDEVWHNKGIFDRESSIAQSLHQDIKKWIIYEKHAYSLTDNREELERIEHRRWNIFMITHGFKYEKAERKDMYAKTHPCISKWEVLKVEKPDTLEYDFTPYYILKADR
;
A
#
# COMPACT_ATOMS: atom_id res chain seq x y z
N MET A 1 15.92 23.99 -18.15
CA MET A 1 16.97 23.29 -18.95
C MET A 1 17.15 21.87 -18.44
N LYS A 2 17.05 20.84 -19.29
CA LYS A 2 17.26 19.42 -18.89
C LYS A 2 18.71 19.21 -18.41
N ARG A 3 18.86 18.57 -17.24
CA ARG A 3 20.08 18.48 -16.42
C ARG A 3 21.30 17.84 -17.12
N ASN A 4 21.07 16.90 -18.05
CA ASN A 4 22.14 16.28 -18.85
C ASN A 4 22.83 17.26 -19.79
N LYS A 5 22.11 18.26 -20.31
CA LYS A 5 22.71 19.26 -21.19
C LYS A 5 23.80 20.08 -20.50
N TYR A 6 23.74 20.31 -19.18
CA TYR A 6 24.72 21.12 -18.47
C TYR A 6 26.12 20.48 -18.43
N LYS A 7 26.20 19.16 -18.24
CA LYS A 7 27.48 18.43 -18.24
C LYS A 7 28.10 18.48 -19.64
N ASP A 8 27.29 18.26 -20.66
CA ASP A 8 27.72 18.28 -22.05
C ASP A 8 28.18 19.69 -22.45
N TYR A 9 27.41 20.74 -22.11
CA TYR A 9 27.81 22.13 -22.33
C TYR A 9 29.13 22.48 -21.61
N LEU A 10 29.31 22.06 -20.35
CA LEU A 10 30.55 22.30 -19.62
C LEU A 10 31.74 21.63 -20.31
N TRP A 11 31.55 20.41 -20.82
CA TRP A 11 32.59 19.65 -21.53
C TRP A 11 32.93 20.29 -22.88
N TYR A 12 31.94 20.66 -23.68
CA TYR A 12 32.14 21.37 -24.95
C TYR A 12 32.78 22.74 -24.75
N THR A 13 32.39 23.47 -23.69
CA THR A 13 32.96 24.77 -23.37
C THR A 13 34.43 24.64 -22.94
N ALA A 14 34.75 23.63 -22.11
CA ALA A 14 36.14 23.34 -21.76
C ALA A 14 36.96 22.94 -22.99
N LEU A 15 36.44 22.09 -23.87
CA LEU A 15 37.16 21.72 -25.09
C LEU A 15 37.42 22.95 -25.99
N ALA A 16 36.41 23.81 -26.17
CA ALA A 16 36.55 25.03 -26.97
C ALA A 16 37.59 25.99 -26.37
N VAL A 17 37.54 26.24 -25.07
CA VAL A 17 38.52 27.07 -24.35
C VAL A 17 39.93 26.50 -24.48
N PHE A 18 40.09 25.18 -24.38
CA PHE A 18 41.39 24.53 -24.57
C PHE A 18 41.92 24.75 -25.99
N ILE A 19 41.09 24.56 -27.01
CA ILE A 19 41.46 24.78 -28.41
C ILE A 19 41.84 26.24 -28.66
N ILE A 20 41.08 27.20 -28.12
CA ILE A 20 41.37 28.63 -28.25
C ILE A 20 42.73 28.98 -27.63
N CYS A 21 43.02 28.47 -26.42
CA CYS A 21 44.32 28.66 -25.78
C CYS A 21 45.47 28.07 -26.59
N VAL A 22 45.25 26.91 -27.23
CA VAL A 22 46.22 26.28 -28.12
C VAL A 22 46.44 27.11 -29.38
N ILE A 23 45.37 27.65 -30.00
CA ILE A 23 45.50 28.49 -31.20
C ILE A 23 46.31 29.74 -30.86
N GLU A 24 45.99 30.45 -29.77
CA GLU A 24 46.74 31.65 -29.37
C GLU A 24 48.21 31.33 -29.11
N GLY A 25 48.53 30.22 -28.44
CA GLY A 25 49.94 29.87 -28.20
C GLY A 25 50.71 29.47 -29.46
N ILE A 26 50.06 28.97 -30.53
CA ILE A 26 50.72 28.78 -31.84
C ILE A 26 51.18 30.13 -32.41
N PHE A 27 50.34 31.16 -32.28
CA PHE A 27 50.64 32.52 -32.73
C PHE A 27 51.69 33.18 -31.84
N PHE A 28 51.51 33.15 -30.52
CA PHE A 28 52.39 33.82 -29.58
C PHE A 28 53.80 33.22 -29.55
N TYR A 29 53.91 31.89 -29.58
CA TYR A 29 55.20 31.19 -29.62
C TYR A 29 55.70 30.97 -31.06
N HIS A 30 55.29 31.81 -32.02
CA HIS A 30 55.65 31.61 -33.43
C HIS A 30 57.18 31.53 -33.63
N ASN A 31 57.92 32.39 -32.93
CA ASN A 31 59.37 32.60 -33.04
C ASN A 31 60.23 31.57 -32.26
N VAL A 32 59.63 30.51 -31.70
CA VAL A 32 60.38 29.44 -31.03
C VAL A 32 60.83 28.41 -32.08
N ASP A 33 62.14 28.32 -32.30
CA ASP A 33 62.73 27.48 -33.36
C ASP A 33 62.54 25.98 -33.13
N ASN A 34 62.46 25.53 -31.88
CA ASN A 34 62.27 24.12 -31.55
C ASN A 34 60.77 23.74 -31.57
N PRO A 35 60.32 22.87 -32.51
CA PRO A 35 58.90 22.51 -32.65
C PRO A 35 58.34 21.79 -31.42
N PHE A 36 59.14 20.94 -30.77
CA PHE A 36 58.73 20.21 -29.58
C PHE A 36 58.52 21.16 -28.39
N LEU A 37 59.45 22.10 -28.21
CA LEU A 37 59.34 23.12 -27.15
C LEU A 37 58.11 24.02 -27.36
N LYS A 38 57.86 24.41 -28.61
CA LYS A 38 56.69 25.22 -29.00
C LYS A 38 55.37 24.52 -28.68
N VAL A 39 55.24 23.23 -29.01
CA VAL A 39 54.05 22.42 -28.68
C VAL A 39 53.90 22.29 -27.16
N THR A 40 54.99 22.06 -26.44
CA THR A 40 54.96 21.84 -24.99
C THR A 40 54.57 23.11 -24.23
N LEU A 41 55.16 24.27 -24.56
CA LEU A 41 54.81 25.58 -23.99
C LEU A 41 53.33 25.93 -24.23
N ASN A 42 52.83 25.58 -25.40
CA ASN A 42 51.45 25.86 -25.76
C ASN A 42 50.44 25.01 -24.99
N ILE A 43 50.69 23.70 -24.87
CA ILE A 43 49.89 22.80 -24.03
C ILE A 43 49.96 23.24 -22.56
N GLN A 44 51.14 23.64 -22.09
CA GLN A 44 51.34 24.13 -20.73
C GLN A 44 50.52 25.39 -20.45
N ASN A 45 50.54 26.37 -21.35
CA ASN A 45 49.71 27.57 -21.25
C ASN A 45 48.22 27.23 -21.19
N ALA A 46 47.75 26.33 -22.07
CA ALA A 46 46.35 25.91 -22.10
C ALA A 46 45.93 25.23 -20.79
N ILE A 47 46.79 24.39 -20.19
CA ILE A 47 46.52 23.75 -18.89
C ILE A 47 46.52 24.78 -17.76
N LYS A 48 47.49 25.70 -17.74
CA LYS A 48 47.59 26.69 -16.67
C LYS A 48 46.48 27.74 -16.70
N ALA A 49 45.89 28.02 -17.86
CA ALA A 49 44.70 28.87 -17.97
C ALA A 49 43.55 28.37 -17.07
N TYR A 50 43.37 27.06 -16.93
CA TYR A 50 42.37 26.45 -16.04
C TYR A 50 42.68 26.63 -14.54
N LYS A 51 43.91 27.04 -14.19
CA LYS A 51 44.38 27.29 -12.83
C LYS A 51 44.46 28.77 -12.47
N ILE A 52 43.94 29.67 -13.32
CA ILE A 52 43.99 31.15 -13.13
C ILE A 52 45.43 31.70 -13.27
N ASP A 53 46.35 30.93 -13.88
CA ASP A 53 47.75 31.36 -14.02
C ASP A 53 48.31 31.07 -15.44
N PRO A 54 47.64 31.56 -16.51
CA PRO A 54 48.12 31.30 -17.87
C PRO A 54 49.54 31.87 -18.07
N ASP A 55 50.38 31.13 -18.79
CA ASP A 55 51.73 31.57 -19.14
C ASP A 55 51.71 32.78 -20.09
N ILE A 56 50.70 32.85 -20.97
CA ILE A 56 50.43 34.01 -21.80
C ILE A 56 49.42 34.90 -21.07
N LYS A 57 49.87 36.02 -20.50
CA LYS A 57 48.94 36.95 -19.85
C LYS A 57 48.15 37.71 -20.90
N GLN A 58 46.89 38.08 -20.59
CA GLN A 58 46.04 38.86 -21.49
C GLN A 58 46.72 40.16 -21.96
N LYS A 59 47.42 40.85 -21.05
CA LYS A 59 48.18 42.06 -21.38
C LYS A 59 49.33 41.78 -22.37
N GLU A 60 50.00 40.65 -22.24
CA GLU A 60 51.11 40.24 -23.09
C GLU A 60 50.61 39.82 -24.47
N ALA A 61 49.49 39.10 -24.55
CA ALA A 61 48.84 38.75 -25.81
C ALA A 61 48.40 40.00 -26.60
N ILE A 62 47.77 40.97 -25.92
CA ILE A 62 47.36 42.24 -26.54
C ILE A 62 48.58 43.06 -26.99
N ALA A 63 49.62 43.13 -26.15
CA ALA A 63 50.85 43.84 -26.50
C ALA A 63 51.57 43.19 -27.69
N TYR A 64 51.59 41.85 -27.75
CA TYR A 64 52.16 41.09 -28.87
C TYR A 64 51.40 41.35 -30.17
N MET A 65 50.06 41.33 -30.13
CA MET A 65 49.20 41.65 -31.27
C MET A 65 49.45 43.09 -31.78
N GLN A 66 49.59 44.06 -30.86
CA GLN A 66 49.88 45.45 -31.21
C GLN A 66 51.30 45.63 -31.79
N ALA A 67 52.29 44.92 -31.25
CA ALA A 67 53.68 45.00 -31.70
C ALA A 67 53.93 44.32 -33.04
N THR A 68 53.17 43.27 -33.37
CA THR A 68 53.29 42.51 -34.63
C THR A 68 52.43 43.09 -35.76
N GLY A 69 51.67 44.17 -35.50
CA GLY A 69 50.80 44.81 -36.49
C GLY A 69 49.63 43.93 -36.94
N GLY A 70 49.22 42.97 -36.11
CA GLY A 70 48.36 41.84 -36.48
C GLY A 70 47.10 42.23 -37.26
N GLY A 71 46.81 41.51 -38.34
CA GLY A 71 45.60 41.70 -39.14
C GLY A 71 44.31 41.38 -38.37
N ILE A 72 43.15 41.73 -38.95
CA ILE A 72 41.81 41.56 -38.34
C ILE A 72 41.61 40.17 -37.73
N LEU A 73 42.09 39.12 -38.41
CA LEU A 73 42.00 37.74 -37.93
C LEU A 73 42.78 37.50 -36.63
N SER A 74 44.02 38.02 -36.52
CA SER A 74 44.83 37.93 -35.30
C SER A 74 44.16 38.67 -34.15
N GLY A 75 43.54 39.82 -34.43
CA GLY A 75 42.80 40.57 -33.42
C GLY A 75 41.63 39.78 -32.85
N ILE A 76 40.83 39.14 -33.72
CA ILE A 76 39.70 38.31 -33.30
C ILE A 76 40.19 37.15 -32.41
N ILE A 77 41.27 36.46 -32.80
CA ILE A 77 41.81 35.32 -32.04
C ILE A 77 42.26 35.77 -30.64
N THR A 78 43.04 36.85 -30.54
CA THR A 78 43.54 37.35 -29.25
C THR A 78 42.40 37.83 -28.32
N TYR A 79 41.35 38.47 -28.84
CA TYR A 79 40.18 38.84 -28.02
C TYR A 79 39.39 37.62 -27.54
N VAL A 80 39.17 36.64 -28.43
CA VAL A 80 38.51 35.37 -28.08
C VAL A 80 39.33 34.59 -27.05
N TYR A 81 40.67 34.62 -27.14
CA TYR A 81 41.57 34.09 -26.13
C TYR A 81 41.42 34.79 -24.78
N CYS A 82 41.35 36.11 -24.75
CA CYS A 82 41.16 36.85 -23.50
C CYS A 82 39.85 36.42 -22.79
N ILE A 83 38.78 36.21 -23.55
CA ILE A 83 37.52 35.68 -23.02
C ILE A 83 37.71 34.23 -22.52
N ALA A 84 38.39 33.38 -23.30
CA ALA A 84 38.65 31.99 -22.95
C ALA A 84 39.44 31.85 -21.63
N VAL A 85 40.44 32.71 -21.40
CA VAL A 85 41.21 32.77 -20.14
C VAL A 85 40.34 33.11 -18.94
N ILE A 86 39.32 33.97 -19.11
CA ILE A 86 38.36 34.30 -18.03
C ILE A 86 37.40 33.12 -17.80
N VAL A 87 37.00 32.41 -18.86
CA VAL A 87 36.05 31.29 -18.78
C VAL A 87 36.70 30.01 -18.25
N ALA A 88 37.98 29.76 -18.52
CA ALA A 88 38.69 28.53 -18.13
C ALA A 88 38.58 28.19 -16.63
N PRO A 89 38.79 29.13 -15.69
CA PRO A 89 38.60 28.87 -14.26
C PRO A 89 37.17 28.45 -13.89
N PHE A 90 36.15 29.01 -14.54
CA PHE A 90 34.76 28.63 -14.29
C PHE A 90 34.46 27.20 -14.76
N CYS A 91 35.11 26.74 -15.84
CA CYS A 91 35.05 25.34 -16.25
C CYS A 91 35.63 24.40 -15.18
N THR A 92 36.77 24.76 -14.57
CA THR A 92 37.39 24.02 -13.47
C THR A 92 36.49 23.99 -12.23
N ILE A 93 35.95 25.15 -11.83
CA ILE A 93 35.03 25.27 -10.69
C ILE A 93 33.76 24.45 -10.94
N GLY A 94 33.20 24.50 -12.15
CA GLY A 94 32.04 23.71 -12.54
C GLY A 94 32.30 22.20 -12.45
N ALA A 95 33.46 21.74 -12.92
CA ALA A 95 33.86 20.34 -12.84
C ALA A 95 34.06 19.89 -11.37
N LEU A 96 34.72 20.73 -10.57
CA LEU A 96 34.93 20.48 -9.14
C LEU A 96 33.60 20.44 -8.37
N ALA A 97 32.67 21.34 -8.67
CA ALA A 97 31.34 21.36 -8.08
C ALA A 97 30.55 20.07 -8.39
N VAL A 98 30.67 19.52 -9.60
CA VAL A 98 30.05 18.23 -9.96
C VAL A 98 30.69 17.06 -9.18
N LEU A 99 32.02 17.06 -9.02
CA LEU A 99 32.76 16.06 -8.26
C LEU A 99 32.41 16.09 -6.76
N ILE A 100 32.50 17.26 -6.14
CA ILE A 100 32.18 17.48 -4.72
C ILE A 100 30.70 17.15 -4.45
N ARG A 101 29.80 17.51 -5.36
CA ARG A 101 28.37 17.22 -5.17
C ARG A 101 28.07 15.73 -5.13
N LYS A 102 28.74 14.89 -5.94
CA LYS A 102 28.53 13.44 -5.90
C LYS A 102 28.97 12.83 -4.57
N THR A 103 30.16 13.20 -4.09
CA THR A 103 30.68 12.72 -2.80
C THR A 103 29.87 13.27 -1.63
N ALA A 104 29.52 14.56 -1.65
CA ALA A 104 28.67 15.17 -0.63
C ALA A 104 27.27 14.54 -0.58
N SER A 105 26.64 14.28 -1.73
CA SER A 105 25.36 13.55 -1.79
C SER A 105 25.47 12.14 -1.20
N TYR A 106 26.54 11.41 -1.53
CA TYR A 106 26.79 10.07 -0.99
C TYR A 106 26.99 10.07 0.53
N VAL A 107 27.80 11.00 1.03
CA VAL A 107 28.08 11.19 2.46
C VAL A 107 26.81 11.61 3.20
N ARG A 108 26.05 12.56 2.67
CA ARG A 108 24.74 12.98 3.22
C ARG A 108 23.76 11.82 3.28
N GLY A 109 23.69 11.01 2.22
CA GLY A 109 22.89 9.78 2.17
C GLY A 109 23.26 8.80 3.29
N LEU A 110 24.55 8.53 3.47
CA LEU A 110 25.06 7.65 4.54
C LEU A 110 24.74 8.18 5.95
N PHE A 111 24.94 9.47 6.20
CA PHE A 111 24.67 10.07 7.52
C PHE A 111 23.17 10.13 7.83
N SER A 112 22.33 10.44 6.84
CA SER A 112 20.86 10.50 7.01
C SER A 112 20.20 9.14 7.33
N GLN A 113 20.95 8.03 7.21
CA GLN A 113 20.44 6.66 7.27
C GLN A 113 21.06 5.81 8.39
N ARG A 114 21.88 6.39 9.27
CA ARG A 114 22.74 5.65 10.21
C ARG A 114 21.97 4.86 11.30
N ASN A 115 20.78 5.32 11.68
CA ASN A 115 19.94 4.71 12.73
C ASN A 115 18.61 4.13 12.20
N LYS A 116 18.47 3.99 10.87
CA LYS A 116 17.22 3.52 10.24
C LYS A 116 17.24 2.02 10.02
N LYS A 117 16.06 1.41 10.07
CA LYS A 117 15.83 -0.01 9.78
C LYS A 117 16.28 -0.30 8.34
N ARG A 118 16.93 -1.44 8.12
CA ARG A 118 17.38 -1.84 6.79
C ARG A 118 16.30 -2.65 6.12
N VAL A 119 15.97 -2.26 4.89
CA VAL A 119 14.99 -2.95 4.06
C VAL A 119 15.59 -3.28 2.71
N LEU A 120 15.20 -4.44 2.16
CA LEU A 120 15.60 -4.90 0.84
C LEU A 120 14.39 -4.80 -0.09
N VAL A 121 14.59 -4.32 -1.33
CA VAL A 121 13.54 -4.26 -2.35
C VAL A 121 14.03 -5.00 -3.59
N ILE A 122 13.24 -5.97 -4.06
CA ILE A 122 13.55 -6.83 -5.21
C ILE A 122 12.35 -6.79 -6.18
N GLY A 123 12.63 -6.87 -7.48
CA GLY A 123 11.63 -6.88 -8.55
C GLY A 123 11.60 -5.57 -9.35
N GLU A 124 10.88 -5.58 -10.46
CA GLU A 124 10.62 -4.42 -11.32
C GLU A 124 9.11 -4.19 -11.50
N GLY A 125 8.65 -2.94 -11.48
CA GLY A 125 7.23 -2.70 -11.68
C GLY A 125 6.74 -1.28 -11.43
N LYS A 126 5.43 -1.08 -11.66
CA LYS A 126 4.74 0.21 -11.49
C LYS A 126 4.88 0.81 -10.10
N TYR A 127 5.02 -0.04 -9.08
CA TYR A 127 5.07 0.37 -7.68
C TYR A 127 6.48 0.53 -7.09
N LYS A 128 7.52 0.01 -7.75
CA LYS A 128 8.90 0.03 -7.23
C LYS A 128 9.39 1.43 -6.88
N PHE A 129 9.24 2.40 -7.78
CA PHE A 129 9.72 3.76 -7.53
C PHE A 129 8.96 4.52 -6.44
N PRO A 130 7.61 4.54 -6.45
CA PRO A 130 6.82 5.07 -5.33
C PRO A 130 7.19 4.43 -4.00
N LEU A 131 7.35 3.10 -3.98
CA LEU A 131 7.77 2.33 -2.82
C LEU A 131 9.13 2.80 -2.29
N ILE A 132 10.15 2.84 -3.15
CA ILE A 132 11.50 3.31 -2.77
C ILE A 132 11.44 4.76 -2.27
N ASP A 133 10.69 5.64 -2.94
CA ASP A 133 10.57 7.04 -2.53
C ASP A 133 9.98 7.19 -1.12
N ALA A 134 8.90 6.45 -0.83
CA ALA A 134 8.29 6.44 0.49
C ALA A 134 9.21 5.80 1.54
N LEU A 135 9.77 4.62 1.27
CA LEU A 135 10.63 3.89 2.22
C LEU A 135 11.89 4.68 2.60
N THR A 136 12.50 5.45 1.69
CA THR A 136 13.72 6.22 2.01
C THR A 136 13.54 7.28 3.10
N LYS A 137 12.30 7.67 3.40
CA LYS A 137 11.97 8.59 4.50
C LYS A 137 12.27 7.94 5.85
N ASP A 138 11.93 6.68 6.02
CA ASP A 138 11.95 6.00 7.33
C ASP A 138 13.00 4.88 7.42
N CYS A 139 13.46 4.36 6.28
CA CYS A 139 14.28 3.16 6.17
C CYS A 139 15.53 3.35 5.31
N ARG A 140 16.56 2.58 5.64
CA ARG A 140 17.76 2.40 4.82
C ARG A 140 17.50 1.34 3.76
N VAL A 141 17.25 1.80 2.54
CA VAL A 141 16.82 0.95 1.43
C VAL A 141 18.02 0.39 0.66
N THR A 142 18.02 -0.91 0.45
CA THR A 142 18.84 -1.59 -0.57
C THR A 142 17.92 -2.11 -1.67
N VAL A 143 18.27 -1.91 -2.94
CA VAL A 143 17.46 -2.32 -4.09
C VAL A 143 18.26 -3.28 -4.97
N VAL A 144 17.63 -4.36 -5.43
CA VAL A 144 18.16 -5.20 -6.50
C VAL A 144 17.61 -4.70 -7.84
N GLU A 145 18.51 -4.46 -8.79
CA GLU A 145 18.17 -3.96 -10.12
C GLU A 145 18.58 -4.98 -11.17
N SER A 146 17.61 -5.42 -11.97
CA SER A 146 17.80 -6.41 -13.03
C SER A 146 18.28 -5.78 -14.33
N THR A 147 18.12 -4.47 -14.47
CA THR A 147 18.52 -3.69 -15.65
C THR A 147 19.69 -2.77 -15.33
N ILE A 148 20.55 -2.50 -16.33
CA ILE A 148 21.65 -1.55 -16.16
C ILE A 148 21.05 -0.17 -15.90
N LEU A 149 21.30 0.36 -14.71
CA LEU A 149 20.81 1.67 -14.31
C LEU A 149 21.40 2.78 -15.20
N SER A 150 20.54 3.66 -15.71
CA SER A 150 20.97 4.92 -16.31
C SER A 150 21.67 5.81 -15.27
N ASP A 151 22.58 6.69 -15.71
CA ASP A 151 23.28 7.62 -14.82
C ASP A 151 22.33 8.51 -14.02
N ASP A 152 21.20 8.90 -14.61
CA ASP A 152 20.15 9.66 -13.95
C ASP A 152 19.48 8.86 -12.81
N LYS A 153 19.18 7.57 -13.05
CA LYS A 153 18.58 6.69 -12.02
C LYS A 153 19.59 6.40 -10.90
N LYS A 154 20.86 6.14 -11.23
CA LYS A 154 21.95 6.00 -10.24
C LYS A 154 22.07 7.25 -9.36
N LEU A 155 22.08 8.44 -9.97
CA LEU A 155 22.19 9.70 -9.23
C LEU A 155 20.97 9.91 -8.33
N LYS A 156 19.76 9.55 -8.78
CA LYS A 156 18.54 9.60 -7.96
C LYS A 156 18.63 8.70 -6.73
N TYR A 157 19.16 7.48 -6.88
CA TYR A 157 19.37 6.55 -5.76
C TYR A 157 20.42 7.09 -4.78
N ILE A 158 21.57 7.53 -5.28
CA ILE A 158 22.65 8.09 -4.44
C ILE A 158 22.14 9.31 -3.64
N ASN A 159 21.40 10.22 -4.28
CA ASN A 159 20.86 11.40 -3.60
C ASN A 159 19.86 11.06 -2.48
N LYS A 160 19.23 9.88 -2.53
CA LYS A 160 18.31 9.38 -1.49
C LYS A 160 18.98 8.43 -0.49
N GLY A 161 20.29 8.18 -0.63
CA GLY A 161 21.00 7.21 0.20
C GLY A 161 20.62 5.75 -0.05
N VAL A 162 20.02 5.45 -1.22
CA VAL A 162 19.65 4.09 -1.62
C VAL A 162 20.89 3.34 -2.07
N LYS A 163 21.16 2.19 -1.45
CA LYS A 163 22.16 1.24 -1.95
C LYS A 163 21.51 0.42 -3.08
N PHE A 164 22.21 0.17 -4.17
CA PHE A 164 21.71 -0.74 -5.20
C PHE A 164 22.70 -1.87 -5.45
N VAL A 165 22.18 -3.03 -5.83
CA VAL A 165 22.92 -4.21 -6.23
C VAL A 165 22.45 -4.60 -7.63
N GLN A 166 23.40 -4.71 -8.56
CA GLN A 166 23.10 -5.09 -9.94
C GLN A 166 22.99 -6.62 -10.01
N LYS A 167 21.83 -7.12 -10.45
CA LYS A 167 21.68 -8.48 -10.94
C LYS A 167 21.95 -8.47 -12.45
N TYR A 168 22.86 -9.32 -12.91
CA TYR A 168 23.13 -9.52 -14.33
C TYR A 168 22.17 -10.57 -14.92
N GLN A 169 21.98 -10.57 -16.24
CA GLN A 169 21.00 -11.43 -16.91
C GLN A 169 21.27 -12.92 -16.71
N ASP A 170 22.54 -13.31 -16.72
CA ASP A 170 23.06 -14.65 -16.48
C ASP A 170 23.09 -15.05 -14.99
N MET A 171 22.85 -14.10 -14.09
CA MET A 171 22.90 -14.33 -12.65
C MET A 171 21.52 -14.73 -12.11
N HIS A 172 21.42 -15.93 -11.54
CA HIS A 172 20.24 -16.35 -10.78
C HIS A 172 20.05 -15.50 -9.52
N ILE A 173 18.80 -15.27 -9.14
CA ILE A 173 18.45 -14.48 -7.94
C ILE A 173 19.03 -15.10 -6.66
N GLU A 174 19.12 -16.44 -6.60
CA GLU A 174 19.76 -17.16 -5.49
C GLU A 174 21.22 -16.72 -5.25
N SER A 175 21.98 -16.48 -6.33
CA SER A 175 23.35 -15.98 -6.22
C SER A 175 23.40 -14.56 -5.63
N VAL A 176 22.46 -13.70 -6.02
CA VAL A 176 22.33 -12.34 -5.46
C VAL A 176 21.98 -12.41 -3.98
N ILE A 177 21.02 -13.26 -3.60
CA ILE A 177 20.61 -13.47 -2.21
C ILE A 177 21.81 -13.95 -1.37
N LYS A 178 22.61 -14.90 -1.86
CA LYS A 178 23.84 -15.36 -1.16
C LYS A 178 24.92 -14.30 -1.01
N MET A 179 25.04 -13.37 -1.98
CA MET A 179 25.96 -12.23 -1.89
C MET A 179 25.49 -11.18 -0.88
N LEU A 180 24.18 -11.13 -0.63
CA LEU A 180 23.58 -10.26 0.36
C LEU A 180 23.64 -10.92 1.74
N ASP A 181 24.08 -10.18 2.73
CA ASP A 181 23.93 -10.60 4.13
C ASP A 181 22.48 -10.33 4.55
N ILE A 182 21.61 -11.30 4.27
CA ILE A 182 20.15 -11.16 4.42
C ILE A 182 19.76 -10.89 5.88
N CYS A 183 20.50 -11.44 6.85
CA CYS A 183 20.28 -11.24 8.28
C CYS A 183 20.38 -9.77 8.73
N LYS A 184 20.96 -8.89 7.90
CA LYS A 184 21.00 -7.44 8.19
C LYS A 184 19.70 -6.72 7.84
N PHE A 185 18.81 -7.33 7.07
CA PHE A 185 17.54 -6.72 6.67
C PHE A 185 16.43 -7.17 7.60
N ARG A 186 15.63 -6.21 8.05
CA ARG A 186 14.46 -6.49 8.88
C ARG A 186 13.27 -6.95 8.03
N ASP A 187 13.09 -6.31 6.88
CA ASP A 187 11.98 -6.57 5.98
C ASP A 187 12.50 -6.63 4.53
N VAL A 188 11.95 -7.56 3.74
CA VAL A 188 12.21 -7.71 2.30
C VAL A 188 10.91 -7.45 1.55
N PHE A 189 10.94 -6.57 0.56
CA PHE A 189 9.81 -6.29 -0.33
C PHE A 189 10.06 -6.92 -1.70
N LEU A 190 9.17 -7.82 -2.11
CA LEU A 190 9.12 -8.38 -3.45
C LEU A 190 8.02 -7.63 -4.21
N CYS A 191 8.40 -6.83 -5.20
CA CYS A 191 7.48 -5.92 -5.89
C CYS A 191 7.59 -6.01 -7.41
N ASP A 192 7.86 -7.21 -7.94
CA ASP A 192 7.81 -7.43 -9.37
C ASP A 192 6.35 -7.42 -9.86
N ASP A 193 6.08 -6.73 -10.97
CA ASP A 193 4.74 -6.73 -11.59
C ASP A 193 4.39 -8.15 -12.11
N ASN A 194 5.39 -8.97 -12.44
CA ASN A 194 5.21 -10.39 -12.72
C ASN A 194 5.23 -11.19 -11.42
N SER A 195 4.06 -11.65 -10.98
CA SER A 195 3.93 -12.44 -9.75
C SER A 195 4.73 -13.76 -9.78
N ILE A 196 5.06 -14.30 -10.96
CA ILE A 196 5.91 -15.50 -11.08
C ILE A 196 7.35 -15.20 -10.65
N GLU A 197 7.91 -14.03 -11.01
CA GLU A 197 9.26 -13.61 -10.59
C GLU A 197 9.32 -13.46 -9.06
N ASN A 198 8.25 -12.97 -8.44
CA ASN A 198 8.15 -12.91 -6.98
C ASN A 198 8.15 -14.32 -6.35
N ILE A 199 7.46 -15.30 -6.94
CA ILE A 199 7.47 -16.70 -6.49
C ILE A 199 8.85 -17.33 -6.66
N GLU A 200 9.54 -17.08 -7.76
CA GLU A 200 10.92 -17.56 -7.98
C GLU A 200 11.89 -16.99 -6.92
N CYS A 201 11.75 -15.71 -6.60
CA CYS A 201 12.52 -15.08 -5.54
C CYS A 201 12.20 -15.69 -4.16
N LEU A 202 10.92 -15.98 -3.88
CA LEU A 202 10.48 -16.63 -2.65
C LEU A 202 11.11 -18.02 -2.50
N ASN A 203 11.10 -18.83 -3.57
CA ASN A 203 11.74 -20.14 -3.61
C ASN A 203 13.26 -20.05 -3.35
N ALA A 204 13.91 -19.02 -3.90
CA ALA A 204 15.33 -18.77 -3.65
C ALA A 204 15.62 -18.41 -2.17
N PHE A 205 14.71 -17.69 -1.50
CA PHE A 205 14.81 -17.45 -0.05
C PHE A 205 14.66 -18.75 0.73
N THR A 206 13.63 -19.56 0.45
CA THR A 206 13.41 -20.86 1.12
C THR A 206 14.67 -21.73 1.07
N LYS A 207 15.25 -21.93 -0.13
CA LYS A 207 16.48 -22.71 -0.33
C LYS A 207 17.71 -22.13 0.38
N SER A 208 17.81 -20.80 0.46
CA SER A 208 18.94 -20.12 1.11
C SER A 208 18.87 -20.21 2.63
N PHE A 209 17.67 -20.29 3.20
CA PHE A 209 17.46 -20.37 4.64
C PHE A 209 17.50 -21.81 5.17
N GLU A 210 17.05 -22.81 4.41
CA GLU A 210 17.18 -24.23 4.77
C GLU A 210 18.62 -24.63 5.14
N LYS A 211 19.62 -23.99 4.53
CA LYS A 211 21.04 -24.25 4.80
C LYS A 211 21.62 -23.53 6.02
N ASN A 212 20.90 -22.57 6.61
CA ASN A 212 21.37 -21.70 7.70
C ASN A 212 20.63 -21.89 9.04
N ILE A 213 19.78 -22.92 9.15
CA ILE A 213 18.91 -23.20 10.32
C ILE A 213 19.66 -23.35 11.65
N ASN A 214 20.99 -23.56 11.63
CA ASN A 214 21.77 -23.84 12.83
C ASN A 214 22.41 -22.62 13.53
N ALA A 215 22.09 -21.38 13.15
CA ALA A 215 22.94 -20.22 13.52
C ALA A 215 22.27 -19.01 14.21
N SER A 216 20.97 -18.99 14.52
CA SER A 216 20.39 -17.82 15.21
C SER A 216 19.58 -18.18 16.45
N GLU A 217 20.18 -17.91 17.61
CA GLU A 217 19.49 -17.82 18.92
C GLU A 217 18.51 -16.63 19.01
N ASN A 218 18.47 -15.76 18.00
CA ASN A 218 17.47 -14.69 17.88
C ASN A 218 16.30 -15.15 17.01
N LYS A 219 15.15 -15.42 17.63
CA LYS A 219 13.88 -15.86 17.02
C LYS A 219 13.16 -14.80 16.14
N GLU A 220 13.80 -13.71 15.73
CA GLU A 220 13.12 -12.74 14.82
C GLU A 220 13.13 -13.29 13.38
N TYR A 221 11.98 -13.83 12.96
CA TYR A 221 11.78 -14.30 11.59
C TYR A 221 11.91 -13.15 10.59
N LEU A 222 12.59 -13.41 9.47
CA LEU A 222 12.63 -12.47 8.36
C LEU A 222 11.21 -12.21 7.86
N GLN A 223 10.83 -10.94 7.71
CA GLN A 223 9.53 -10.56 7.16
C GLN A 223 9.65 -10.32 5.65
N ILE A 224 8.92 -11.09 4.85
CA ILE A 224 8.85 -10.95 3.40
C ILE A 224 7.47 -10.42 3.01
N HIS A 225 7.46 -9.22 2.43
CA HIS A 225 6.30 -8.50 1.94
C HIS A 225 6.22 -8.66 0.42
N LEU A 226 5.34 -9.54 -0.05
CA LEU A 226 5.16 -9.83 -1.47
C LEU A 226 3.99 -9.02 -2.02
N CYS A 227 4.28 -8.01 -2.83
CA CYS A 227 3.27 -7.16 -3.46
C CYS A 227 2.53 -7.95 -4.53
N CYS A 228 1.24 -8.21 -4.32
CA CYS A 228 0.38 -8.88 -5.28
C CYS A 228 -1.04 -8.31 -5.17
N ASN A 229 -1.56 -7.78 -6.28
CA ASN A 229 -2.91 -7.22 -6.35
C ASN A 229 -3.89 -8.14 -7.08
N ASP A 230 -3.40 -9.24 -7.66
CA ASP A 230 -4.23 -10.22 -8.37
C ASP A 230 -4.63 -11.34 -7.40
N ASN A 231 -5.92 -11.51 -7.16
CA ASN A 231 -6.42 -12.46 -6.18
C ASN A 231 -6.16 -13.93 -6.56
N SER A 232 -6.11 -14.25 -7.86
CA SER A 232 -5.80 -15.61 -8.32
C SER A 232 -4.32 -15.93 -8.04
N MET A 233 -3.42 -14.99 -8.32
CA MET A 233 -2.00 -15.13 -8.02
C MET A 233 -1.73 -15.13 -6.51
N ALA A 234 -2.40 -14.26 -5.75
CA ALA A 234 -2.31 -14.25 -4.29
C ALA A 234 -2.72 -15.60 -3.69
N GLU A 235 -3.79 -16.22 -4.21
CA GLU A 235 -4.23 -17.55 -3.81
C GLU A 235 -3.19 -18.64 -4.15
N LEU A 236 -2.56 -18.58 -5.32
CA LEU A 236 -1.47 -19.51 -5.68
C LEU A 236 -0.25 -19.34 -4.77
N ILE A 237 0.15 -18.10 -4.47
CA ILE A 237 1.24 -17.78 -3.55
C ILE A 237 0.92 -18.29 -2.15
N ARG A 238 -0.32 -18.12 -1.70
CA ARG A 238 -0.80 -18.63 -0.42
C ARG A 238 -0.70 -20.14 -0.36
N GLN A 239 -1.22 -20.85 -1.36
CA GLN A 239 -1.14 -22.31 -1.42
C GLN A 239 0.30 -22.82 -1.48
N TYR A 240 1.20 -22.07 -2.13
CA TYR A 240 2.63 -22.39 -2.13
C TYR A 240 3.23 -22.25 -0.73
N TYR A 241 3.02 -21.12 -0.06
CA TYR A 241 3.56 -20.85 1.27
C TYR A 241 2.97 -21.79 2.34
N ASP A 242 1.67 -22.07 2.28
CA ASP A 242 0.99 -22.95 3.22
C ASP A 242 1.45 -24.42 3.11
N LYS A 243 2.09 -24.81 1.99
CA LYS A 243 2.69 -26.15 1.79
C LYS A 243 4.14 -26.27 2.28
N ILE A 244 4.77 -25.18 2.74
CA ILE A 244 6.14 -25.23 3.24
C ILE A 244 6.13 -25.82 4.65
N ASP A 245 6.71 -27.01 4.83
CA ASP A 245 6.72 -27.74 6.11
C ASP A 245 7.49 -26.98 7.21
N THR A 246 8.69 -26.48 6.90
CA THR A 246 9.53 -25.72 7.84
C THR A 246 9.67 -24.29 7.36
N ARG A 247 8.83 -23.39 7.89
CA ARG A 247 8.88 -21.97 7.58
C ARG A 247 10.09 -21.34 8.27
N THR A 248 10.86 -20.55 7.53
CA THR A 248 12.06 -19.84 8.02
C THR A 248 11.90 -18.32 7.97
N PHE A 249 10.78 -17.86 7.41
CA PHE A 249 10.41 -16.46 7.24
C PHE A 249 8.89 -16.35 7.28
N ASP A 250 8.41 -15.17 7.64
CA ASP A 250 7.00 -14.82 7.51
C ASP A 250 6.73 -14.22 6.12
N LEU A 251 5.65 -14.67 5.50
CA LEU A 251 5.16 -14.11 4.26
C LEU A 251 3.88 -13.31 4.50
N ASP A 252 3.93 -12.04 4.10
CA ASP A 252 2.78 -11.17 3.98
C ASP A 252 2.52 -10.92 2.49
N ILE A 253 1.33 -11.32 2.02
CA ILE A 253 0.86 -10.95 0.69
C ILE A 253 0.27 -9.55 0.79
N VAL A 254 0.97 -8.59 0.20
CA VAL A 254 0.67 -7.17 0.28
C VAL A 254 -0.17 -6.75 -0.93
N ASP A 255 -1.49 -6.67 -0.74
CA ASP A 255 -2.32 -5.82 -1.59
C ASP A 255 -2.32 -4.40 -1.02
N VAL A 256 -1.59 -3.54 -1.71
CA VAL A 256 -1.40 -2.12 -1.36
C VAL A 256 -2.73 -1.37 -1.26
N ASN A 257 -3.75 -1.75 -2.04
CA ASN A 257 -5.07 -1.13 -1.99
C ASN A 257 -5.88 -1.65 -0.79
N LYS A 258 -5.87 -2.96 -0.52
CA LYS A 258 -6.47 -3.55 0.69
C LYS A 258 -5.94 -2.92 1.97
N MET A 259 -4.62 -2.73 2.07
CA MET A 259 -4.01 -2.07 3.23
C MET A 259 -4.48 -0.63 3.41
N ALA A 260 -4.53 0.14 2.32
CA ALA A 260 -5.01 1.52 2.35
C ALA A 260 -6.49 1.60 2.79
N VAL A 261 -7.31 0.66 2.34
CA VAL A 261 -8.72 0.54 2.71
C VAL A 261 -8.91 0.12 4.17
N ASN A 262 -8.10 -0.81 4.68
CA ASN A 262 -8.15 -1.18 6.10
C ASN A 262 -7.83 0.02 6.99
N LYS A 263 -6.79 0.78 6.64
CA LYS A 263 -6.47 2.04 7.32
C LYS A 263 -7.60 3.06 7.21
N MET A 264 -8.20 3.21 6.03
CA MET A 264 -9.35 4.10 5.81
C MET A 264 -10.49 3.82 6.77
N TYR A 265 -10.96 2.57 6.84
CA TYR A 265 -12.11 2.23 7.70
C TYR A 265 -11.75 2.25 9.19
N LYS A 266 -10.47 2.08 9.55
CA LYS A 266 -10.00 2.25 10.93
C LYS A 266 -9.98 3.72 11.36
N GLU A 267 -9.48 4.62 10.50
CA GLU A 267 -9.39 6.06 10.80
C GLU A 267 -10.73 6.79 10.58
N HIS A 268 -11.54 6.33 9.64
CA HIS A 268 -12.83 6.87 9.26
C HIS A 268 -13.89 5.75 9.19
N PRO A 269 -14.43 5.31 10.34
CA PRO A 269 -15.35 4.18 10.38
C PRO A 269 -16.68 4.44 9.66
N VAL A 270 -17.25 3.38 9.07
CA VAL A 270 -18.51 3.47 8.30
C VAL A 270 -19.71 3.90 9.15
N TYR A 271 -19.68 3.64 10.46
CA TYR A 271 -20.77 3.99 11.37
C TYR A 271 -20.77 5.48 11.79
N THR A 272 -19.75 6.27 11.41
CA THR A 272 -19.57 7.65 11.90
C THR A 272 -20.78 8.55 11.65
N ALA A 273 -21.49 8.34 10.53
CA ALA A 273 -22.74 9.07 10.22
C ALA A 273 -24.01 8.22 10.35
N ASN A 274 -23.89 6.98 10.83
CA ASN A 274 -25.06 6.16 11.08
C ASN A 274 -25.76 6.64 12.35
N LYS A 275 -26.86 7.38 12.16
CA LYS A 275 -27.72 7.87 13.23
C LYS A 275 -29.06 7.14 13.29
N GLY A 276 -29.34 6.26 12.32
CA GLY A 276 -30.56 5.48 12.27
C GLY A 276 -30.56 4.37 13.32
N ASP A 277 -31.76 3.97 13.74
CA ASP A 277 -31.95 2.84 14.66
C ASP A 277 -32.12 1.51 13.90
N ASP A 278 -32.21 1.54 12.56
CA ASP A 278 -32.22 0.38 11.68
C ASP A 278 -30.80 -0.18 11.43
N TYR A 279 -29.77 0.62 11.74
CA TYR A 279 -28.35 0.32 11.51
C TYR A 279 -28.04 0.01 10.04
N ASP A 280 -28.89 0.48 9.14
CA ASP A 280 -28.75 0.31 7.71
C ASP A 280 -27.53 1.10 7.20
N VAL A 281 -26.77 0.50 6.30
CA VAL A 281 -25.59 1.14 5.71
C VAL A 281 -25.78 1.27 4.21
N HIS A 282 -25.50 2.44 3.66
CA HIS A 282 -25.51 2.69 2.24
C HIS A 282 -24.21 3.37 1.80
N ILE A 283 -23.35 2.64 1.08
CA ILE A 283 -22.07 3.14 0.60
C ILE A 283 -22.16 3.47 -0.89
N GLY A 284 -21.75 4.69 -1.27
CA GLY A 284 -21.52 5.05 -2.67
C GLY A 284 -20.03 5.00 -3.02
N ILE A 285 -19.66 4.23 -4.03
CA ILE A 285 -18.28 4.11 -4.54
C ILE A 285 -18.22 4.68 -5.95
N ILE A 286 -17.48 5.77 -6.13
CA ILE A 286 -17.30 6.44 -7.43
C ILE A 286 -15.89 6.16 -7.94
N GLY A 287 -15.80 5.35 -9.00
CA GLY A 287 -14.57 4.77 -9.51
C GLY A 287 -14.28 3.38 -8.92
N PHE A 288 -14.24 2.36 -9.77
CA PHE A 288 -14.17 0.95 -9.41
C PHE A 288 -12.89 0.24 -9.89
N GLY A 289 -11.78 0.99 -9.91
CA GLY A 289 -10.43 0.41 -10.02
C GLY A 289 -10.04 -0.40 -8.77
N GLU A 290 -8.78 -0.84 -8.70
CA GLU A 290 -8.28 -1.72 -7.61
C GLU A 290 -8.68 -1.25 -6.20
N PHE A 291 -8.59 0.06 -5.92
CA PHE A 291 -8.99 0.61 -4.62
C PHE A 291 -10.49 0.56 -4.34
N GLY A 292 -11.33 0.87 -5.33
CA GLY A 292 -12.79 0.79 -5.19
C GLY A 292 -13.26 -0.65 -4.96
N GLN A 293 -12.61 -1.62 -5.61
CA GLN A 293 -12.86 -3.04 -5.42
C GLN A 293 -12.50 -3.49 -3.99
N SER A 294 -11.29 -3.18 -3.51
CA SER A 294 -10.89 -3.48 -2.13
C SER A 294 -11.82 -2.79 -1.12
N ALA A 295 -12.25 -1.56 -1.40
CA ALA A 295 -13.15 -0.79 -0.56
C ALA A 295 -14.54 -1.43 -0.43
N LEU A 296 -15.07 -2.02 -1.51
CA LEU A 296 -16.33 -2.76 -1.47
C LEU A 296 -16.19 -4.04 -0.62
N ILE A 297 -15.16 -4.85 -0.87
CA ILE A 297 -14.96 -6.12 -0.17
C ILE A 297 -14.82 -5.90 1.34
N GLN A 298 -13.95 -4.96 1.75
CA GLN A 298 -13.79 -4.64 3.17
C GLN A 298 -15.04 -3.92 3.72
N GLY A 299 -15.67 -3.06 2.90
CA GLY A 299 -16.88 -2.33 3.27
C GLY A 299 -18.03 -3.26 3.64
N LEU A 300 -18.20 -4.38 2.94
CA LEU A 300 -19.19 -5.40 3.29
C LEU A 300 -19.00 -5.93 4.72
N ASN A 301 -17.76 -6.19 5.14
CA ASN A 301 -17.49 -6.69 6.49
C ASN A 301 -17.68 -5.59 7.55
N MET A 302 -17.19 -4.39 7.26
CA MET A 302 -17.28 -3.25 8.19
C MET A 302 -18.71 -2.70 8.32
N SER A 303 -19.60 -2.99 7.37
CA SER A 303 -21.00 -2.52 7.40
C SER A 303 -21.94 -3.41 8.19
N VAL A 304 -21.45 -4.49 8.81
CA VAL A 304 -22.27 -5.35 9.68
C VAL A 304 -22.41 -4.68 11.05
N LEU A 305 -23.46 -3.88 11.19
CA LEU A 305 -23.78 -3.14 12.42
C LEU A 305 -24.89 -3.81 13.26
N SER A 306 -25.74 -4.62 12.64
CA SER A 306 -26.78 -5.44 13.28
C SER A 306 -27.03 -6.73 12.48
N ALA A 307 -27.69 -7.74 13.06
CA ALA A 307 -27.95 -8.99 12.35
C ALA A 307 -28.93 -8.79 11.16
N GLU A 308 -29.88 -7.86 11.29
CA GLU A 308 -30.97 -7.69 10.31
C GLU A 308 -30.83 -6.49 9.37
N SER A 309 -29.86 -5.60 9.60
CA SER A 309 -29.66 -4.39 8.77
C SER A 309 -29.51 -4.71 7.28
N THR A 310 -29.85 -3.72 6.46
CA THR A 310 -29.61 -3.75 5.01
C THR A 310 -28.33 -2.99 4.69
N ILE A 311 -27.37 -3.71 4.11
CA ILE A 311 -26.14 -3.16 3.53
C ILE A 311 -26.39 -2.95 2.03
N CYS A 312 -26.35 -1.69 1.59
CA CYS A 312 -26.42 -1.34 0.19
C CYS A 312 -25.08 -0.74 -0.25
N ILE A 313 -24.54 -1.17 -1.39
CA ILE A 313 -23.36 -0.55 -1.98
C ILE A 313 -23.64 -0.27 -3.45
N ASP A 314 -23.62 1.01 -3.80
CA ASP A 314 -23.75 1.48 -5.16
C ASP A 314 -22.40 1.86 -5.72
N VAL A 315 -22.07 1.30 -6.86
CA VAL A 315 -20.80 1.50 -7.54
C VAL A 315 -21.05 2.18 -8.87
N PHE A 316 -20.32 3.27 -9.11
CA PHE A 316 -20.42 4.06 -10.34
C PHE A 316 -19.07 4.04 -11.05
N ASP A 317 -19.01 3.38 -12.21
CA ASP A 317 -17.83 3.39 -13.06
C ASP A 317 -18.20 3.29 -14.54
N LYS A 318 -17.45 3.99 -15.40
CA LYS A 318 -17.68 4.03 -16.85
C LYS A 318 -17.21 2.77 -17.58
N ASP A 319 -16.32 1.99 -16.95
CA ASP A 319 -15.68 0.81 -17.52
C ASP A 319 -16.24 -0.48 -16.85
N MET A 320 -17.44 -0.40 -16.25
CA MET A 320 -18.00 -1.45 -15.39
C MET A 320 -18.06 -2.83 -16.06
N GLU A 321 -18.48 -2.88 -17.33
CA GLU A 321 -18.56 -4.15 -18.10
C GLU A 321 -17.21 -4.89 -18.16
N SER A 322 -16.10 -4.14 -18.25
CA SER A 322 -14.75 -4.72 -18.29
C SER A 322 -14.24 -5.17 -16.92
N ILE A 323 -14.81 -4.65 -15.84
CA ILE A 323 -14.33 -4.83 -14.47
C ILE A 323 -15.11 -5.94 -13.76
N ILE A 324 -16.44 -5.94 -13.90
CA ILE A 324 -17.37 -6.73 -13.08
C ILE A 324 -17.04 -8.23 -13.09
N GLY A 325 -16.72 -8.78 -14.27
CA GLY A 325 -16.42 -10.21 -14.41
C GLY A 325 -15.18 -10.66 -13.65
N SER A 326 -14.13 -9.83 -13.60
CA SER A 326 -12.93 -10.13 -12.83
C SER A 326 -13.20 -9.98 -11.33
N PHE A 327 -13.88 -8.89 -10.94
CA PHE A 327 -14.21 -8.60 -9.56
C PHE A 327 -15.11 -9.68 -8.92
N MET A 328 -16.05 -10.20 -9.68
CA MET A 328 -16.99 -11.24 -9.20
C MET A 328 -16.30 -12.55 -8.82
N LYS A 329 -15.06 -12.81 -9.27
CA LYS A 329 -14.28 -14.00 -8.86
C LYS A 329 -13.90 -14.01 -7.37
N ASN A 330 -14.09 -12.89 -6.67
CA ASN A 330 -13.91 -12.80 -5.22
C ASN A 330 -15.05 -13.50 -4.46
N PHE A 331 -16.23 -13.59 -5.07
CA PHE A 331 -17.40 -14.18 -4.45
C PHE A 331 -17.46 -15.68 -4.73
N SER A 332 -18.17 -16.40 -3.86
CA SER A 332 -18.51 -17.80 -4.11
C SER A 332 -19.23 -17.97 -5.45
N VAL A 333 -18.91 -19.04 -6.16
CA VAL A 333 -19.56 -19.40 -7.43
C VAL A 333 -21.07 -19.53 -7.34
N ASP A 334 -21.61 -19.88 -6.16
CA ASP A 334 -23.05 -19.97 -5.96
C ASP A 334 -23.71 -18.59 -5.95
N VAL A 335 -23.04 -17.58 -5.38
CA VAL A 335 -23.52 -16.20 -5.34
C VAL A 335 -23.69 -15.61 -6.74
N LEU A 336 -22.84 -16.03 -7.68
CA LEU A 336 -22.87 -15.53 -9.06
C LEU A 336 -24.17 -15.88 -9.80
N LYS A 337 -24.89 -16.93 -9.37
CA LYS A 337 -26.22 -17.27 -9.90
C LYS A 337 -27.26 -16.17 -9.64
N GLY A 338 -27.03 -15.35 -8.60
CA GLY A 338 -27.89 -14.23 -8.23
C GLY A 338 -27.59 -12.91 -8.96
N LEU A 339 -26.50 -12.84 -9.75
CA LEU A 339 -26.13 -11.63 -10.47
C LEU A 339 -27.07 -11.40 -11.66
N LYS A 340 -27.78 -10.27 -11.65
CA LYS A 340 -28.73 -9.88 -12.70
C LYS A 340 -28.22 -8.65 -13.44
N PHE A 341 -28.45 -8.60 -14.74
CA PHE A 341 -28.29 -7.37 -15.53
C PHE A 341 -29.66 -6.72 -15.66
N ILE A 342 -29.76 -5.45 -15.28
CA ILE A 342 -31.01 -4.70 -15.25
C ILE A 342 -30.88 -3.51 -16.19
N LYS A 343 -31.93 -3.32 -17.00
CA LYS A 343 -32.11 -2.15 -17.86
C LYS A 343 -33.45 -1.51 -17.53
N GLU A 344 -33.41 -0.26 -17.09
CA GLU A 344 -34.58 0.53 -16.68
C GLU A 344 -34.64 1.83 -17.47
N ASP A 345 -35.83 2.25 -17.90
CA ASP A 345 -36.00 3.55 -18.54
C ASP A 345 -36.09 4.68 -17.49
N ILE A 346 -35.33 5.75 -17.71
CA ILE A 346 -35.43 7.04 -17.04
C ILE A 346 -36.29 7.98 -17.89
N TYR A 347 -36.77 9.04 -17.25
CA TYR A 347 -37.31 10.24 -17.87
C TYR A 347 -36.52 10.68 -19.14
N GLU A 348 -37.25 11.07 -20.18
CA GLU A 348 -36.73 11.51 -21.49
C GLU A 348 -36.02 10.44 -22.36
N GLY A 349 -36.37 9.15 -22.22
CA GLY A 349 -35.89 8.10 -23.14
C GLY A 349 -34.43 7.69 -22.95
N LYS A 350 -33.83 8.03 -21.80
CA LYS A 350 -32.52 7.52 -21.38
C LYS A 350 -32.75 6.25 -20.57
N SER A 351 -31.98 5.19 -20.79
CA SER A 351 -32.02 3.99 -19.93
C SER A 351 -30.83 3.95 -18.97
N ILE A 352 -31.02 3.36 -17.79
CA ILE A 352 -29.97 2.98 -16.84
C ILE A 352 -29.70 1.51 -17.05
N GLU A 353 -28.43 1.18 -17.18
CA GLU A 353 -27.94 -0.18 -17.24
C GLU A 353 -27.03 -0.43 -16.05
N TYR A 354 -27.33 -1.47 -15.28
CA TYR A 354 -26.54 -1.83 -14.11
C TYR A 354 -26.61 -3.34 -13.83
N TYR A 355 -25.56 -3.85 -13.19
CA TYR A 355 -25.59 -5.19 -12.61
C TYR A 355 -26.07 -5.10 -11.16
N GLU A 356 -26.90 -6.05 -10.74
CA GLU A 356 -27.41 -6.13 -9.39
C GLU A 356 -27.14 -7.51 -8.80
N LEU A 357 -26.63 -7.53 -7.57
CA LEU A 357 -26.48 -8.72 -6.76
C LEU A 357 -27.15 -8.50 -5.41
N LYS A 358 -28.15 -9.33 -5.09
CA LYS A 358 -28.89 -9.29 -3.82
C LYS A 358 -28.78 -10.62 -3.09
N PHE A 359 -28.58 -10.58 -1.77
CA PHE A 359 -28.69 -11.75 -0.91
C PHE A 359 -29.28 -11.42 0.48
N PRO A 360 -30.04 -12.33 1.13
CA PRO A 360 -30.26 -13.74 0.77
C PRO A 360 -30.98 -13.92 -0.58
N PHE A 361 -30.67 -15.02 -1.26
CA PHE A 361 -31.08 -15.24 -2.64
C PHE A 361 -32.49 -15.82 -2.70
N ASP A 362 -33.30 -15.33 -3.63
CA ASP A 362 -34.62 -15.94 -3.91
C ASP A 362 -34.49 -17.33 -4.57
N THR A 363 -33.30 -17.67 -5.09
CA THR A 363 -33.08 -18.78 -6.04
C THR A 363 -32.08 -19.83 -5.57
N ILE A 364 -31.45 -19.68 -4.41
CA ILE A 364 -30.46 -20.62 -3.86
C ILE A 364 -31.11 -21.36 -2.67
N PRO A 365 -30.77 -22.64 -2.37
CA PRO A 365 -31.42 -23.39 -1.30
C PRO A 365 -31.41 -22.66 0.04
N ASP A 366 -32.47 -22.82 0.83
CA ASP A 366 -32.68 -22.16 2.14
C ASP A 366 -31.50 -22.25 3.12
N GLN A 367 -30.64 -23.26 2.94
CA GLN A 367 -29.48 -23.55 3.77
C GLN A 367 -28.29 -22.63 3.51
N PHE A 368 -28.08 -22.15 2.28
CA PHE A 368 -27.04 -21.16 1.98
C PHE A 368 -27.63 -19.77 2.11
N GLY A 369 -27.19 -19.04 3.12
CA GLY A 369 -27.71 -17.70 3.34
C GLY A 369 -26.94 -16.95 4.40
N ILE A 370 -27.29 -15.67 4.49
CA ILE A 370 -26.89 -14.79 5.57
C ILE A 370 -28.15 -14.19 6.17
N ASP A 371 -28.04 -13.74 7.41
CA ASP A 371 -29.05 -12.88 8.02
C ASP A 371 -28.94 -11.44 7.47
N GLY A 372 -30.03 -10.68 7.61
CA GLY A 372 -30.16 -9.34 7.04
C GLY A 372 -30.15 -9.33 5.51
N LYS A 373 -29.87 -8.18 4.91
CA LYS A 373 -29.88 -7.99 3.45
C LYS A 373 -28.60 -7.34 2.95
N VAL A 374 -28.11 -7.78 1.80
CA VAL A 374 -27.03 -7.13 1.05
C VAL A 374 -27.52 -6.86 -0.37
N CYS A 375 -27.34 -5.64 -0.84
CA CYS A 375 -27.65 -5.22 -2.21
C CYS A 375 -26.45 -4.48 -2.80
N LEU A 376 -25.87 -5.05 -3.84
CA LEU A 376 -24.78 -4.45 -4.60
C LEU A 376 -25.30 -4.05 -5.97
N ARG A 377 -25.17 -2.78 -6.34
CA ARG A 377 -25.55 -2.26 -7.66
C ARG A 377 -24.34 -1.65 -8.35
N PHE A 378 -24.12 -2.04 -9.58
CA PHE A 378 -22.95 -1.68 -10.38
C PHE A 378 -23.39 -0.94 -11.64
N PHE A 379 -23.44 0.38 -11.55
CA PHE A 379 -23.90 1.27 -12.62
C PHE A 379 -22.78 1.50 -13.64
N ASN A 380 -23.10 1.23 -14.91
CA ASN A 380 -22.23 1.60 -16.03
C ASN A 380 -22.44 3.08 -16.36
N THR A 381 -21.77 3.97 -15.63
CA THR A 381 -21.96 5.42 -15.80
C THR A 381 -20.69 6.20 -15.49
N ASP A 382 -20.47 7.28 -16.25
CA ASP A 382 -19.37 8.19 -16.05
C ASP A 382 -19.78 9.32 -15.11
N ALA A 383 -19.06 9.48 -14.00
CA ALA A 383 -19.30 10.50 -12.99
C ALA A 383 -19.29 11.94 -13.52
N ARG A 384 -18.77 12.16 -14.73
CA ARG A 384 -18.71 13.47 -15.40
C ARG A 384 -19.99 13.82 -16.20
N THR A 385 -20.99 12.94 -16.18
CA THR A 385 -22.18 13.06 -17.03
C THR A 385 -23.41 13.47 -16.22
N LEU A 386 -24.36 14.15 -16.88
CA LEU A 386 -25.66 14.45 -16.27
C LEU A 386 -26.44 13.18 -15.90
N GLN A 387 -26.20 12.07 -16.60
CA GLN A 387 -26.82 10.78 -16.29
C GLN A 387 -26.39 10.29 -14.91
N PHE A 388 -25.11 10.41 -14.56
CA PHE A 388 -24.62 10.08 -13.22
C PHE A 388 -25.38 10.86 -12.14
N ASN A 389 -25.54 12.18 -12.31
CA ASN A 389 -26.24 13.01 -11.31
C ASN A 389 -27.69 12.56 -11.08
N SER A 390 -28.41 12.18 -12.15
CA SER A 390 -29.76 11.63 -12.03
C SER A 390 -29.78 10.27 -11.32
N ILE A 391 -28.85 9.36 -11.67
CA ILE A 391 -28.77 8.04 -11.05
C ILE A 391 -28.38 8.18 -9.57
N PHE A 392 -27.33 8.94 -9.26
CA PHE A 392 -26.84 9.16 -7.91
C PHE A 392 -27.92 9.76 -7.02
N LYS A 393 -28.63 10.77 -7.51
CA LYS A 393 -29.75 11.37 -6.78
C LYS A 393 -30.86 10.36 -6.53
N ARG A 394 -31.26 9.58 -7.54
CA ARG A 394 -32.26 8.50 -7.37
C ARG A 394 -31.83 7.51 -6.30
N CYS A 395 -30.58 7.03 -6.35
CA CYS A 395 -30.05 6.11 -5.34
C CYS A 395 -30.10 6.71 -3.93
N ASN A 396 -29.73 7.99 -3.79
CA ASN A 396 -29.76 8.68 -2.50
C ASN A 396 -31.20 8.95 -2.00
N ASP A 397 -32.13 9.23 -2.91
CA ASP A 397 -33.55 9.45 -2.59
C ASP A 397 -34.23 8.12 -2.20
N ASP A 398 -33.87 7.02 -2.84
CA ASP A 398 -34.35 5.66 -2.50
C ASP A 398 -33.85 5.23 -1.12
N LYS A 399 -32.58 5.49 -0.83
CA LYS A 399 -31.95 5.26 0.48
C LYS A 399 -30.78 6.22 0.64
N LEU A 400 -30.79 7.02 1.71
CA LEU A 400 -29.73 8.01 1.92
C LEU A 400 -28.36 7.33 2.04
N PHE A 401 -27.35 7.88 1.37
CA PHE A 401 -25.97 7.44 1.56
C PHE A 401 -25.53 7.72 3.00
N THR A 402 -24.87 6.75 3.62
CA THR A 402 -24.25 6.89 4.95
C THR A 402 -22.74 7.08 4.86
N TYR A 403 -22.14 6.75 3.70
CA TYR A 403 -20.71 6.83 3.46
C TYR A 403 -20.40 6.94 1.96
N LEU A 404 -19.45 7.78 1.57
CA LEU A 404 -19.01 7.91 0.17
C LEU A 404 -17.51 7.71 0.01
N ILE A 405 -17.14 7.08 -1.10
CA ILE A 405 -15.76 6.80 -1.48
C ILE A 405 -15.55 7.26 -2.91
N VAL A 406 -14.64 8.22 -3.10
CA VAL A 406 -14.25 8.73 -4.41
C VAL A 406 -12.86 8.21 -4.74
N ALA A 407 -12.81 7.21 -5.62
CA ALA A 407 -11.61 6.47 -6.00
C ALA A 407 -11.23 6.68 -7.48
N MET A 408 -11.65 7.80 -8.05
CA MET A 408 -11.34 8.19 -9.43
C MET A 408 -9.84 8.33 -9.65
N SER A 409 -9.39 8.01 -10.87
CA SER A 409 -7.96 7.96 -11.17
C SER A 409 -7.34 9.32 -11.48
N ASP A 410 -8.11 10.34 -11.86
CA ASP A 410 -7.60 11.64 -12.26
C ASP A 410 -8.07 12.78 -11.33
N THR A 411 -7.12 13.62 -10.93
CA THR A 411 -7.32 14.73 -9.98
C THR A 411 -8.39 15.71 -10.44
N HIS A 412 -8.48 15.98 -11.75
CA HIS A 412 -9.41 16.96 -12.30
C HIS A 412 -10.86 16.48 -12.21
N SER A 413 -11.17 15.28 -12.72
CA SER A 413 -12.52 14.73 -12.65
C SER A 413 -12.93 14.53 -11.20
N MET A 414 -12.03 14.05 -10.33
CA MET A 414 -12.30 13.94 -8.90
C MET A 414 -12.69 15.27 -8.25
N SER A 415 -12.02 16.37 -8.63
CA SER A 415 -12.35 17.72 -8.14
C SER A 415 -13.73 18.16 -8.60
N ASN A 416 -14.05 17.98 -9.88
CA ASN A 416 -15.37 18.32 -10.43
C ASN A 416 -16.46 17.49 -9.76
N THR A 417 -16.27 16.17 -9.62
CA THR A 417 -17.20 15.27 -8.94
C THR A 417 -17.44 15.70 -7.49
N LEU A 418 -16.42 16.12 -6.75
CA LEU A 418 -16.61 16.60 -5.37
C LEU A 418 -17.47 17.88 -5.29
N ILE A 419 -17.31 18.80 -6.25
CA ILE A 419 -18.15 20.00 -6.35
C ILE A 419 -19.60 19.63 -6.66
N GLU A 420 -19.82 18.69 -7.59
CA GLU A 420 -21.15 18.22 -7.96
C GLU A 420 -21.83 17.47 -6.79
N LEU A 421 -21.10 16.58 -6.11
CA LEU A 421 -21.60 15.88 -4.92
C LEU A 421 -22.00 16.87 -3.82
N LYS A 422 -21.23 17.94 -3.62
CA LYS A 422 -21.61 19.01 -2.68
C LYS A 422 -22.94 19.63 -3.05
N GLN A 423 -23.21 19.87 -4.33
CA GLN A 423 -24.51 20.41 -4.76
C GLN A 423 -25.66 19.41 -4.59
N LEU A 424 -25.39 18.11 -4.78
CA LEU A 424 -26.40 17.04 -4.68
C LEU A 424 -26.76 16.69 -3.23
N LEU A 425 -25.80 16.80 -2.30
CA LEU A 425 -25.94 16.33 -0.92
C LEU A 425 -26.27 17.43 0.09
N TYR A 426 -26.07 18.69 -0.27
CA TYR A 426 -26.23 19.80 0.65
C TYR A 426 -27.69 20.22 0.77
N ASN A 427 -28.24 20.19 1.99
CA ASN A 427 -29.57 20.70 2.25
C ASN A 427 -29.51 22.17 2.69
N LYS A 428 -30.54 22.93 2.33
CA LYS A 428 -30.66 24.34 2.71
C LYS A 428 -30.68 24.47 4.25
N GLY A 429 -29.67 25.12 4.81
CA GLY A 429 -29.53 25.33 6.26
C GLY A 429 -28.42 24.52 6.92
N ASP A 430 -27.88 23.51 6.23
CA ASP A 430 -26.65 22.84 6.68
C ASP A 430 -25.46 23.79 6.59
N SER A 431 -24.40 23.53 7.37
CA SER A 431 -23.12 24.24 7.28
C SER A 431 -22.05 23.47 6.49
N CYS A 432 -22.24 22.16 6.31
CA CYS A 432 -21.31 21.25 5.62
C CYS A 432 -22.06 19.97 5.22
N ILE A 433 -21.42 19.15 4.37
CA ILE A 433 -21.96 17.82 4.03
C ILE A 433 -22.01 16.95 5.28
N ASN A 434 -23.15 16.32 5.55
CA ASN A 434 -23.38 15.53 6.78
C ASN A 434 -22.85 14.09 6.71
N ILE A 435 -22.45 13.64 5.52
CA ILE A 435 -21.95 12.28 5.28
C ILE A 435 -20.43 12.27 5.08
N PRO A 436 -19.70 11.28 5.62
CA PRO A 436 -18.28 11.08 5.36
C PRO A 436 -18.03 10.84 3.88
N ILE A 437 -17.10 11.60 3.31
CA ILE A 437 -16.59 11.40 1.95
C ILE A 437 -15.09 11.14 2.06
N VAL A 438 -14.64 9.96 1.60
CA VAL A 438 -13.21 9.65 1.52
C VAL A 438 -12.73 9.71 0.09
N VAL A 439 -11.62 10.41 -0.12
CA VAL A 439 -11.03 10.66 -1.43
C VAL A 439 -9.65 10.04 -1.52
N ARG A 440 -9.42 9.24 -2.56
CA ARG A 440 -8.09 8.69 -2.85
C ARG A 440 -7.27 9.64 -3.71
N ALA A 441 -6.29 10.32 -3.11
CA ALA A 441 -5.40 11.24 -3.82
C ALA A 441 -4.11 10.55 -4.33
N LYS A 442 -3.79 10.75 -5.62
CA LYS A 442 -2.53 10.24 -6.23
C LYS A 442 -1.29 11.01 -5.77
N GLU A 443 -1.42 12.30 -5.47
CA GLU A 443 -0.33 13.20 -5.08
C GLU A 443 -0.54 13.71 -3.65
N ASN A 444 0.42 14.47 -3.10
CA ASN A 444 0.31 15.20 -1.82
C ASN A 444 -0.71 16.36 -1.87
N ASN A 445 -1.85 16.13 -2.52
CA ASN A 445 -2.94 17.08 -2.65
C ASN A 445 -3.92 16.81 -1.52
N ASP A 446 -3.98 17.74 -0.59
CA ASP A 446 -4.85 17.67 0.58
C ASP A 446 -6.22 18.26 0.24
N PHE A 447 -7.06 17.46 -0.43
CA PHE A 447 -8.37 17.90 -0.87
C PHE A 447 -9.26 18.31 0.30
N ALA A 448 -9.17 17.60 1.42
CA ALA A 448 -9.89 17.93 2.65
C ALA A 448 -9.64 19.38 3.07
N ASN A 449 -8.37 19.77 3.18
CA ASN A 449 -7.99 21.13 3.53
C ASN A 449 -8.32 22.17 2.45
N ILE A 450 -8.23 21.81 1.17
CA ILE A 450 -8.53 22.73 0.05
C ILE A 450 -10.03 23.08 0.00
N TYR A 451 -10.91 22.09 0.19
CA TYR A 451 -12.35 22.30 0.12
C TYR A 451 -12.95 22.79 1.44
N GLY A 452 -12.25 22.63 2.57
CA GLY A 452 -12.71 23.09 3.89
C GLY A 452 -13.95 22.35 4.40
N GLU A 453 -14.24 21.16 3.86
CA GLU A 453 -15.38 20.34 4.27
C GLU A 453 -14.99 19.44 5.45
N LYS A 454 -15.75 19.56 6.56
CA LYS A 454 -15.44 18.87 7.82
C LYS A 454 -15.43 17.34 7.70
N ASN A 455 -16.30 16.80 6.86
CA ASN A 455 -16.48 15.35 6.67
C ASN A 455 -15.82 14.84 5.38
N LEU A 456 -14.89 15.60 4.81
CA LEU A 456 -14.07 15.19 3.67
C LEU A 456 -12.71 14.71 4.17
N PHE A 457 -12.35 13.47 3.85
CA PHE A 457 -11.09 12.85 4.25
C PHE A 457 -10.27 12.47 3.03
N THR A 458 -8.94 12.56 3.12
CA THR A 458 -8.05 12.26 2.00
C THR A 458 -7.08 11.15 2.37
N ILE A 459 -7.05 10.09 1.55
CA ILE A 459 -6.02 9.04 1.62
C ILE A 459 -4.94 9.37 0.61
N ASN A 460 -3.73 9.62 1.10
CA ASN A 460 -2.62 10.00 0.27
C ASN A 460 -1.78 8.80 -0.17
N ARG A 461 -1.49 8.69 -1.48
CA ARG A 461 -0.65 7.61 -2.00
C ARG A 461 0.72 7.49 -1.33
N ASN A 462 1.50 8.55 -1.18
CA ASN A 462 2.89 8.43 -0.71
C ASN A 462 3.00 8.41 0.83
N LYS A 463 2.03 9.00 1.53
CA LYS A 463 2.00 9.05 3.00
C LYS A 463 1.21 7.88 3.60
N ASP A 464 0.05 7.56 3.03
CA ASP A 464 -0.89 6.63 3.65
C ASP A 464 -0.90 5.26 2.98
N ILE A 465 -0.38 5.13 1.76
CA ILE A 465 -0.37 3.87 1.03
C ILE A 465 1.03 3.23 0.99
N PHE A 466 2.05 3.96 0.52
CA PHE A 466 3.40 3.40 0.32
C PHE A 466 4.37 3.57 1.49
N SER A 467 3.95 4.18 2.61
CA SER A 467 4.84 4.34 3.77
C SER A 467 5.22 2.99 4.36
N TYR A 468 6.36 2.92 5.04
CA TYR A 468 6.79 1.69 5.71
C TYR A 468 5.74 1.20 6.73
N ALA A 469 5.14 2.12 7.48
CA ALA A 469 4.08 1.79 8.44
C ALA A 469 2.83 1.23 7.74
N SER A 470 2.43 1.84 6.62
CA SER A 470 1.27 1.40 5.82
C SER A 470 1.46 0.02 5.21
N ILE A 471 2.61 -0.25 4.60
CA ILE A 471 2.86 -1.51 3.87
C ILE A 471 3.15 -2.66 4.83
N THR A 472 3.79 -2.40 5.97
CA THR A 472 3.98 -3.48 6.96
C THR A 472 2.74 -3.69 7.82
N ASN A 473 1.84 -2.70 7.85
CA ASN A 473 0.59 -2.67 8.60
C ASN A 473 0.71 -3.23 10.04
N ARG A 474 1.84 -2.96 10.69
CA ARG A 474 2.22 -3.62 11.94
C ARG A 474 1.21 -3.40 13.06
N ASP A 475 0.60 -2.22 13.12
CA ASP A 475 -0.37 -1.93 14.16
C ASP A 475 -1.60 -2.84 14.02
N ILE A 476 -2.17 -2.96 12.81
CA ILE A 476 -3.30 -3.86 12.55
C ILE A 476 -2.89 -5.34 12.72
N VAL A 477 -1.70 -5.73 12.28
CA VAL A 477 -1.22 -7.11 12.43
C VAL A 477 -0.99 -7.45 13.91
N ASN A 478 -0.45 -6.52 14.70
CA ASN A 478 -0.23 -6.73 16.13
C ASN A 478 -1.56 -6.78 16.89
N ASP A 479 -2.53 -5.92 16.55
CA ASP A 479 -3.89 -5.99 17.11
C ASP A 479 -4.51 -7.36 16.81
N ALA A 480 -4.33 -7.88 15.59
CA ALA A 480 -4.82 -9.21 15.19
C ALA A 480 -4.11 -10.36 15.90
N LYS A 481 -2.79 -10.25 16.16
CA LYS A 481 -2.01 -11.22 16.94
C LYS A 481 -2.50 -11.31 18.38
N ILE A 482 -2.67 -10.16 19.03
CA ILE A 482 -3.18 -10.08 20.41
C ILE A 482 -4.62 -10.61 20.48
N PHE A 483 -5.46 -10.21 19.52
CA PHE A 483 -6.81 -10.74 19.43
C PHE A 483 -6.83 -12.27 19.31
N ASN A 484 -6.03 -12.84 18.40
CA ASN A 484 -5.98 -14.29 18.22
C ASN A 484 -5.43 -15.02 19.46
N HIS A 485 -4.42 -14.47 20.13
CA HIS A 485 -3.90 -14.99 21.40
C HIS A 485 -4.99 -15.10 22.45
N ARG A 486 -5.71 -14.00 22.70
CA ARG A 486 -6.81 -13.97 23.68
C ARG A 486 -7.96 -14.90 23.27
N TYR A 487 -8.27 -14.97 21.99
CA TYR A 487 -9.28 -15.89 21.46
C TYR A 487 -8.92 -17.36 21.76
N ASN A 488 -7.69 -17.77 21.47
CA ASN A 488 -7.22 -19.13 21.74
C ASN A 488 -7.16 -19.42 23.25
N MET A 489 -6.73 -18.44 24.06
CA MET A 489 -6.71 -18.56 25.52
C MET A 489 -8.12 -18.82 26.06
N LEU A 490 -9.12 -18.06 25.62
CA LEU A 490 -10.51 -18.26 26.04
C LEU A 490 -11.04 -19.62 25.59
N TYR A 491 -10.72 -20.04 24.35
CA TYR A 491 -11.06 -21.37 23.85
C TYR A 491 -10.52 -22.49 24.75
N GLU A 492 -9.27 -22.39 25.19
CA GLU A 492 -8.68 -23.38 26.10
C GLU A 492 -9.36 -23.39 27.47
N ILE A 493 -9.67 -22.22 28.03
CA ILE A 493 -10.35 -22.09 29.32
C ILE A 493 -11.74 -22.73 29.25
N ILE A 494 -12.50 -22.40 28.21
CA ILE A 494 -13.80 -23.01 27.87
C ILE A 494 -13.68 -24.53 27.81
N SER A 495 -12.69 -25.02 27.05
CA SER A 495 -12.50 -26.45 26.82
C SER A 495 -12.19 -27.20 28.12
N ARG A 496 -11.35 -26.64 28.99
CA ARG A 496 -11.03 -27.21 30.32
C ARG A 496 -12.25 -27.19 31.24
N TYR A 497 -12.99 -26.08 31.27
CA TYR A 497 -14.20 -25.96 32.08
C TYR A 497 -15.23 -27.06 31.74
N LYS A 498 -15.45 -27.30 30.44
CA LYS A 498 -16.34 -28.37 29.95
C LYS A 498 -15.86 -29.75 30.39
N ALA A 499 -14.55 -30.02 30.30
CA ALA A 499 -13.96 -31.29 30.69
C ALA A 499 -14.07 -31.56 32.20
N ASP A 500 -13.86 -30.54 33.04
CA ASP A 500 -13.83 -30.68 34.49
C ASP A 500 -15.22 -30.80 35.11
N LYS A 501 -16.22 -30.10 34.56
CA LYS A 501 -17.55 -30.00 35.19
C LYS A 501 -18.65 -30.82 34.52
N ASN A 502 -18.42 -31.34 33.31
CA ASN A 502 -19.47 -32.02 32.51
C ASN A 502 -20.74 -31.14 32.35
N ILE A 503 -20.57 -29.81 32.39
CA ILE A 503 -21.62 -28.78 32.38
C ILE A 503 -21.42 -27.91 31.13
N VAL A 504 -22.54 -27.49 30.53
CA VAL A 504 -22.58 -26.49 29.44
C VAL A 504 -22.06 -25.16 29.97
N VAL A 505 -21.19 -24.49 29.23
CA VAL A 505 -20.69 -23.16 29.59
C VAL A 505 -21.87 -22.19 29.76
N ASP A 506 -22.02 -21.64 30.97
CA ASP A 506 -23.06 -20.65 31.26
C ASP A 506 -22.51 -19.22 31.15
N ASP A 507 -23.40 -18.27 30.86
CA ASP A 507 -23.07 -16.85 30.73
C ASP A 507 -22.41 -16.28 31.98
N LYS A 508 -22.76 -16.82 33.15
CA LYS A 508 -22.23 -16.38 34.44
C LYS A 508 -20.74 -16.70 34.56
N PHE A 509 -20.29 -17.84 34.05
CA PHE A 509 -18.88 -18.22 34.01
C PHE A 509 -18.10 -17.35 33.02
N MET A 510 -18.60 -17.15 31.80
CA MET A 510 -17.85 -16.39 30.80
C MET A 510 -17.82 -14.88 31.08
N LEU A 511 -18.85 -14.36 31.76
CA LEU A 511 -18.90 -12.99 32.25
C LEU A 511 -18.33 -12.85 33.67
N SER A 512 -17.78 -13.91 34.26
CA SER A 512 -17.23 -13.90 35.61
C SER A 512 -16.07 -12.91 35.75
N GLU A 513 -15.88 -12.42 36.97
CA GLU A 513 -14.72 -11.62 37.32
C GLU A 513 -13.41 -12.38 37.07
N ASP A 514 -13.40 -13.71 37.18
CA ASP A 514 -12.23 -14.56 36.94
C ASP A 514 -11.71 -14.46 35.49
N ILE A 515 -12.60 -14.49 34.49
CA ILE A 515 -12.22 -14.35 33.07
C ILE A 515 -11.72 -12.93 32.79
N GLU A 516 -12.38 -11.92 33.38
CA GLU A 516 -12.00 -10.52 33.23
C GLU A 516 -10.63 -10.23 33.87
N GLU A 517 -10.40 -10.68 35.10
CA GLU A 517 -9.11 -10.58 35.77
C GLU A 517 -8.02 -11.30 34.99
N ARG A 518 -8.32 -12.46 34.40
CA ARG A 518 -7.36 -13.20 33.57
C ARG A 518 -6.95 -12.41 32.34
N LEU A 519 -7.90 -11.81 31.62
CA LEU A 519 -7.61 -10.99 30.44
C LEU A 519 -6.90 -9.67 30.82
N LYS A 520 -7.24 -9.06 31.96
CA LYS A 520 -6.52 -7.89 32.49
C LYS A 520 -5.08 -8.24 32.86
N LYS A 521 -4.87 -9.38 33.50
CA LYS A 521 -3.52 -9.89 33.83
C LYS A 521 -2.71 -10.16 32.57
N ASP A 522 -3.31 -10.82 31.56
CA ASP A 522 -2.70 -11.03 30.25
C ASP A 522 -2.27 -9.70 29.62
N SER A 523 -3.10 -8.65 29.69
CA SER A 523 -2.78 -7.32 29.16
C SER A 523 -1.58 -6.65 29.84
N ILE A 524 -1.37 -6.91 31.14
CA ILE A 524 -0.19 -6.44 31.87
C ILE A 524 1.04 -7.27 31.47
N GLU A 525 0.90 -8.59 31.46
CA GLU A 525 1.98 -9.52 31.10
C GLU A 525 2.47 -9.28 29.66
N LEU A 526 1.59 -8.95 28.71
CA LEU A 526 1.96 -8.60 27.34
C LEU A 526 2.87 -7.36 27.24
N LYS A 527 2.71 -6.40 28.17
CA LYS A 527 3.53 -5.18 28.20
C LYS A 527 4.89 -5.40 28.84
N GLU A 528 4.98 -6.33 29.79
CA GLU A 528 6.16 -6.49 30.64
C GLU A 528 6.99 -7.74 30.29
N ASN A 529 6.39 -8.75 29.66
CA ASN A 529 7.00 -10.05 29.43
C ASN A 529 7.32 -10.29 27.94
N LYS A 530 8.58 -10.05 27.58
CA LYS A 530 9.09 -10.30 26.21
C LYS A 530 8.84 -11.73 25.72
N LYS A 531 8.82 -12.72 26.63
CA LYS A 531 8.61 -14.13 26.26
C LYS A 531 7.22 -14.37 25.68
N ILE A 532 6.18 -13.72 26.21
CA ILE A 532 4.81 -13.88 25.70
C ILE A 532 4.70 -13.27 24.30
N SER A 533 5.33 -12.12 24.06
CA SER A 533 5.41 -11.55 22.72
C SER A 533 6.07 -12.50 21.73
N GLU A 534 7.15 -13.20 22.13
CA GLU A 534 7.82 -14.19 21.29
C GLU A 534 6.94 -15.42 21.03
N GLU A 535 6.19 -15.90 22.04
CA GLU A 535 5.23 -17.01 21.90
C GLU A 535 4.08 -16.64 20.95
N ILE A 536 3.56 -15.41 21.01
CA ILE A 536 2.53 -14.91 20.09
C ILE A 536 3.04 -14.84 18.66
N ASP A 537 4.27 -14.33 18.48
CA ASP A 537 4.90 -14.28 17.16
C ASP A 537 5.13 -15.68 16.59
N GLU A 538 5.49 -16.66 17.43
CA GLU A 538 5.64 -18.07 17.03
C GLU A 538 4.31 -18.71 16.61
N VAL A 539 3.23 -18.46 17.35
CA VAL A 539 1.88 -18.91 16.97
C VAL A 539 1.44 -18.27 15.65
N TRP A 540 1.69 -16.97 15.47
CA TRP A 540 1.37 -16.28 14.23
C TRP A 540 2.18 -16.84 13.05
N HIS A 541 3.46 -17.11 13.26
CA HIS A 541 4.37 -17.68 12.26
C HIS A 541 3.85 -19.02 11.71
N ASN A 542 3.38 -19.89 12.61
CA ASN A 542 2.86 -21.20 12.27
C ASN A 542 1.43 -21.18 11.68
N LYS A 543 0.73 -20.04 11.75
CA LYS A 543 -0.63 -19.88 11.25
C LYS A 543 -0.67 -19.76 9.72
N GLY A 544 -1.63 -20.41 9.07
CA GLY A 544 -1.87 -20.25 7.63
C GLY A 544 -2.31 -18.83 7.26
N ILE A 545 -2.00 -18.37 6.04
CA ILE A 545 -2.27 -16.97 5.64
C ILE A 545 -3.77 -16.64 5.72
N PHE A 546 -4.64 -17.56 5.30
CA PHE A 546 -6.09 -17.33 5.38
C PHE A 546 -6.57 -17.12 6.83
N ASP A 547 -6.06 -17.90 7.78
CA ASP A 547 -6.46 -17.75 9.18
C ASP A 547 -5.86 -16.46 9.80
N ARG A 548 -4.71 -15.97 9.30
CA ARG A 548 -4.19 -14.63 9.62
C ARG A 548 -5.12 -13.54 9.08
N GLU A 549 -5.57 -13.63 7.83
CA GLU A 549 -6.53 -12.69 7.23
C GLU A 549 -7.87 -12.66 7.98
N SER A 550 -8.37 -13.83 8.38
CA SER A 550 -9.55 -13.97 9.24
C SER A 550 -9.36 -13.25 10.58
N SER A 551 -8.20 -13.42 11.21
CA SER A 551 -7.89 -12.77 12.50
C SER A 551 -7.80 -11.26 12.35
N ILE A 552 -7.25 -10.76 11.24
CA ILE A 552 -7.23 -9.33 10.91
C ILE A 552 -8.65 -8.79 10.72
N ALA A 553 -9.50 -9.48 9.97
CA ALA A 553 -10.88 -9.06 9.75
C ALA A 553 -11.69 -9.01 11.06
N GLN A 554 -11.52 -10.00 11.94
CA GLN A 554 -12.16 -10.01 13.27
C GLN A 554 -11.65 -8.88 14.17
N SER A 555 -10.34 -8.66 14.19
CA SER A 555 -9.71 -7.60 14.97
C SER A 555 -10.18 -6.21 14.51
N LEU A 556 -10.24 -5.96 13.20
CA LEU A 556 -10.76 -4.68 12.67
C LEU A 556 -12.22 -4.44 13.04
N HIS A 557 -13.03 -5.49 13.10
CA HIS A 557 -14.44 -5.36 13.48
C HIS A 557 -14.64 -5.10 14.99
N GLN A 558 -13.61 -5.26 15.84
CA GLN A 558 -13.71 -4.92 17.27
C GLN A 558 -14.08 -3.46 17.51
N ASP A 559 -13.64 -2.53 16.64
CA ASP A 559 -14.02 -1.12 16.76
C ASP A 559 -15.53 -0.91 16.56
N ILE A 560 -16.17 -1.70 15.69
CA ILE A 560 -17.62 -1.68 15.49
C ILE A 560 -18.33 -2.25 16.72
N LYS A 561 -17.84 -3.39 17.24
CA LYS A 561 -18.38 -4.01 18.46
C LYS A 561 -18.31 -3.06 19.66
N LYS A 562 -17.16 -2.38 19.81
CA LYS A 562 -16.95 -1.35 20.83
C LYS A 562 -17.96 -0.22 20.69
N TRP A 563 -18.16 0.27 19.46
CA TRP A 563 -19.11 1.35 19.18
C TRP A 563 -20.54 0.94 19.52
N ILE A 564 -21.05 -0.20 19.02
CA ILE A 564 -22.45 -0.62 19.26
C ILE A 564 -22.75 -0.87 20.75
N ILE A 565 -21.79 -1.39 21.54
CA ILE A 565 -22.02 -1.71 22.96
C ILE A 565 -21.74 -0.50 23.89
N TYR A 566 -20.60 0.16 23.73
CA TYR A 566 -20.12 1.13 24.72
C TYR A 566 -20.34 2.59 24.35
N GLU A 567 -20.48 2.92 23.06
CA GLU A 567 -20.65 4.31 22.63
C GLU A 567 -22.09 4.61 22.24
N LYS A 568 -22.69 3.74 21.42
CA LYS A 568 -24.09 3.83 20.99
C LYS A 568 -25.06 3.23 22.01
N HIS A 569 -24.60 2.30 22.85
CA HIS A 569 -25.42 1.55 23.81
C HIS A 569 -26.63 0.86 23.17
N ALA A 570 -26.45 0.33 21.95
CA ALA A 570 -27.47 -0.39 21.21
C ALA A 570 -27.76 -1.77 21.83
N TYR A 571 -26.72 -2.41 22.37
CA TYR A 571 -26.78 -3.77 22.91
C TYR A 571 -25.98 -3.87 24.22
N SER A 572 -26.39 -4.77 25.10
CA SER A 572 -25.63 -5.14 26.31
C SER A 572 -25.07 -6.57 26.19
N LEU A 573 -23.91 -6.81 26.82
CA LEU A 573 -23.27 -8.13 26.86
C LEU A 573 -24.10 -9.18 27.60
N THR A 574 -25.05 -8.78 28.44
CA THR A 574 -25.88 -9.68 29.26
C THR A 574 -27.24 -9.97 28.62
N ASP A 575 -27.89 -8.95 28.08
CA ASP A 575 -29.32 -9.04 27.71
C ASP A 575 -29.50 -9.31 26.22
N ASN A 576 -28.46 -9.11 25.40
CA ASN A 576 -28.51 -9.23 23.95
C ASN A 576 -27.57 -10.30 23.40
N ARG A 577 -27.29 -11.36 24.17
CA ARG A 577 -26.34 -12.40 23.77
C ARG A 577 -26.59 -12.97 22.38
N GLU A 578 -27.79 -13.50 22.15
CA GLU A 578 -28.14 -14.10 20.85
C GLU A 578 -27.97 -13.11 19.70
N GLU A 579 -28.38 -11.85 19.87
CA GLU A 579 -28.23 -10.84 18.81
C GLU A 579 -26.77 -10.52 18.50
N LEU A 580 -25.90 -10.47 19.52
CA LEU A 580 -24.46 -10.27 19.33
C LEU A 580 -23.80 -11.46 18.60
N GLU A 581 -24.20 -12.70 18.94
CA GLU A 581 -23.74 -13.90 18.22
C GLU A 581 -24.17 -13.84 16.74
N ARG A 582 -25.42 -13.46 16.47
CA ARG A 582 -25.95 -13.28 15.10
C ARG A 582 -25.17 -12.24 14.30
N ILE A 583 -24.78 -11.13 14.93
CA ILE A 583 -23.96 -10.10 14.30
C ILE A 583 -22.59 -10.66 13.88
N GLU A 584 -21.92 -11.39 14.77
CA GLU A 584 -20.62 -11.99 14.44
C GLU A 584 -20.74 -13.08 13.38
N HIS A 585 -21.76 -13.92 13.46
CA HIS A 585 -22.04 -14.96 12.47
C HIS A 585 -22.29 -14.37 11.07
N ARG A 586 -23.10 -13.31 10.99
CA ARG A 586 -23.34 -12.58 9.73
C ARG A 586 -22.05 -12.02 9.16
N ARG A 587 -21.22 -11.38 9.99
CA ARG A 587 -19.90 -10.85 9.60
C ARG A 587 -18.97 -11.96 9.10
N TRP A 588 -18.97 -13.11 9.78
CA TRP A 588 -18.22 -14.30 9.38
C TRP A 588 -18.69 -14.84 8.02
N ASN A 589 -19.99 -15.00 7.81
CA ASN A 589 -20.53 -15.47 6.54
C ASN A 589 -20.19 -14.53 5.38
N ILE A 590 -20.32 -13.22 5.58
CA ILE A 590 -19.92 -12.22 4.59
C ILE A 590 -18.43 -12.36 4.26
N PHE A 591 -17.57 -12.47 5.28
CA PHE A 591 -16.13 -12.70 5.08
C PHE A 591 -15.87 -13.94 4.23
N MET A 592 -16.47 -15.08 4.59
CA MET A 592 -16.29 -16.34 3.88
C MET A 592 -16.75 -16.26 2.42
N ILE A 593 -17.93 -15.68 2.19
CA ILE A 593 -18.50 -15.50 0.85
C ILE A 593 -17.59 -14.64 -0.03
N THR A 594 -17.05 -13.53 0.51
CA THR A 594 -16.14 -12.63 -0.22
C THR A 594 -14.72 -13.17 -0.39
N HIS A 595 -14.41 -14.35 0.17
CA HIS A 595 -13.17 -15.10 -0.08
C HIS A 595 -13.41 -16.34 -0.96
N GLY A 596 -14.60 -16.44 -1.56
CA GLY A 596 -14.98 -17.50 -2.49
C GLY A 596 -15.53 -18.77 -1.83
N PHE A 597 -15.79 -18.77 -0.53
CA PHE A 597 -16.31 -19.96 0.15
C PHE A 597 -17.81 -20.14 -0.06
N LYS A 598 -18.20 -21.39 -0.31
CA LYS A 598 -19.61 -21.81 -0.43
C LYS A 598 -20.01 -22.73 0.72
N TYR A 599 -21.31 -22.81 0.96
CA TYR A 599 -21.85 -23.78 1.90
C TYR A 599 -21.69 -25.20 1.36
N GLU A 600 -21.31 -26.10 2.25
CA GLU A 600 -21.35 -27.52 2.04
C GLU A 600 -21.63 -28.20 3.36
N LYS A 601 -22.58 -29.14 3.36
CA LYS A 601 -22.89 -29.92 4.56
C LYS A 601 -21.75 -30.90 4.84
N ALA A 602 -20.82 -30.47 5.68
CA ALA A 602 -19.62 -31.22 6.05
C ALA A 602 -19.31 -31.07 7.55
N GLU A 603 -18.39 -31.90 8.04
CA GLU A 603 -17.90 -31.77 9.42
C GLU A 603 -16.96 -30.58 9.59
N ARG A 604 -16.10 -30.33 8.60
CA ARG A 604 -15.00 -29.34 8.65
C ARG A 604 -14.93 -28.53 7.36
N LYS A 605 -14.21 -27.41 7.42
CA LYS A 605 -13.91 -26.58 6.25
C LYS A 605 -12.94 -27.27 5.28
N ASP A 606 -13.13 -27.06 3.99
CA ASP A 606 -12.18 -27.45 2.94
C ASP A 606 -11.58 -26.20 2.29
N MET A 607 -10.27 -26.02 2.44
CA MET A 607 -9.56 -24.86 1.91
C MET A 607 -9.34 -24.92 0.39
N TYR A 608 -9.31 -26.12 -0.20
CA TYR A 608 -9.11 -26.34 -1.64
C TYR A 608 -10.42 -26.22 -2.40
N ALA A 609 -11.47 -26.88 -1.89
CA ALA A 609 -12.82 -26.77 -2.47
C ALA A 609 -13.51 -25.45 -2.11
N LYS A 610 -12.92 -24.69 -1.18
CA LYS A 610 -13.49 -23.47 -0.57
C LYS A 610 -14.91 -23.73 -0.06
N THR A 611 -15.05 -24.71 0.82
CA THR A 611 -16.34 -25.04 1.44
C THR A 611 -16.31 -24.89 2.95
N HIS A 612 -17.43 -24.48 3.53
CA HIS A 612 -17.56 -24.36 4.98
C HIS A 612 -19.00 -24.64 5.44
N PRO A 613 -19.20 -25.47 6.48
CA PRO A 613 -20.54 -25.89 6.90
C PRO A 613 -21.34 -24.80 7.61
N CYS A 614 -20.68 -23.80 8.18
CA CYS A 614 -21.36 -22.71 8.88
C CYS A 614 -21.86 -21.58 7.96
N ILE A 615 -21.69 -21.64 6.63
CA ILE A 615 -22.19 -20.56 5.74
C ILE A 615 -23.70 -20.72 5.55
N SER A 616 -24.47 -20.40 6.59
CA SER A 616 -25.90 -20.60 6.65
C SER A 616 -26.57 -19.52 7.51
N LYS A 617 -27.90 -19.38 7.37
CA LYS A 617 -28.70 -18.48 8.23
C LYS A 617 -28.65 -18.94 9.69
N TRP A 618 -28.80 -18.00 10.63
CA TRP A 618 -28.75 -18.27 12.06
C TRP A 618 -29.65 -19.44 12.51
N GLU A 619 -30.91 -19.46 12.05
CA GLU A 619 -31.87 -20.51 12.43
C GLU A 619 -31.45 -21.91 11.97
N VAL A 620 -30.73 -22.01 10.85
CA VAL A 620 -30.19 -23.28 10.36
C VAL A 620 -28.96 -23.68 11.18
N LEU A 621 -28.06 -22.71 11.45
CA LEU A 621 -26.85 -22.94 12.24
C LEU A 621 -27.18 -23.47 13.64
N LYS A 622 -28.17 -22.88 14.32
CA LYS A 622 -28.61 -23.31 15.67
C LYS A 622 -28.95 -24.81 15.73
N VAL A 623 -29.53 -25.35 14.66
CA VAL A 623 -29.94 -26.75 14.59
C VAL A 623 -28.78 -27.65 14.16
N GLU A 624 -28.02 -27.24 13.14
CA GLU A 624 -27.02 -28.11 12.52
C GLU A 624 -25.62 -28.05 13.16
N LYS A 625 -25.27 -26.92 13.80
CA LYS A 625 -23.96 -26.66 14.43
C LYS A 625 -24.12 -25.77 15.69
N PRO A 626 -24.87 -26.20 16.72
CA PRO A 626 -25.05 -25.41 17.95
C PRO A 626 -23.74 -25.09 18.69
N ASP A 627 -22.70 -25.91 18.52
CA ASP A 627 -21.39 -25.66 19.11
C ASP A 627 -20.71 -24.40 18.54
N THR A 628 -21.11 -23.92 17.36
CA THR A 628 -20.54 -22.72 16.72
C THR A 628 -20.95 -21.44 17.43
N LEU A 629 -22.14 -21.40 18.04
CA LEU A 629 -22.74 -20.20 18.63
C LEU A 629 -21.86 -19.61 19.75
N GLU A 630 -21.23 -20.48 20.54
CA GLU A 630 -20.30 -20.07 21.62
C GLU A 630 -19.05 -19.37 21.09
N TYR A 631 -18.57 -19.76 19.91
CA TYR A 631 -17.44 -19.13 19.25
C TYR A 631 -17.81 -17.75 18.69
N ASP A 632 -19.05 -17.59 18.21
CA ASP A 632 -19.53 -16.29 17.71
C ASP A 632 -19.67 -15.24 18.82
N PHE A 633 -19.85 -15.65 20.09
CA PHE A 633 -19.82 -14.70 21.21
C PHE A 633 -18.41 -14.38 21.73
N THR A 634 -17.41 -15.24 21.47
CA THR A 634 -16.04 -15.08 22.00
C THR A 634 -15.41 -13.69 21.74
N PRO A 635 -15.58 -13.07 20.55
CA PRO A 635 -15.08 -11.72 20.29
C PRO A 635 -15.61 -10.65 21.26
N TYR A 636 -16.79 -10.83 21.84
CA TYR A 636 -17.38 -9.87 22.78
C TYR A 636 -16.87 -10.05 24.22
N TYR A 637 -16.47 -11.27 24.61
CA TYR A 637 -15.76 -11.47 25.88
C TYR A 637 -14.41 -10.76 25.89
N ILE A 638 -13.69 -10.79 24.77
CA ILE A 638 -12.42 -10.08 24.62
C ILE A 638 -12.61 -8.57 24.80
N LEU A 639 -13.69 -8.01 24.25
CA LEU A 639 -14.04 -6.59 24.36
C LEU A 639 -14.28 -6.13 25.82
N LYS A 640 -14.73 -7.02 26.71
CA LYS A 640 -14.95 -6.71 28.14
C LYS A 640 -13.64 -6.40 28.87
N ALA A 641 -12.53 -6.99 28.43
CA ALA A 641 -11.23 -6.86 29.10
C ALA A 641 -10.44 -5.60 28.73
N ASP A 642 -10.75 -4.97 27.61
CA ASP A 642 -10.10 -3.72 27.16
C ASP A 642 -10.76 -2.46 27.76
N ARG A 643 -11.52 -2.64 28.85
CA ARG A 643 -12.15 -1.59 29.66
C ARG A 643 -11.24 -1.22 30.82
#